data_AF-A0A966AL01-F1
#
_entry.id   AF-A0A966AL01-F1
#
_cell.length_a   1.000
_cell.length_b   1.000
_cell.length_c   1.000
_cell.angle_alpha   90.00
_cell.angle_beta   90.00
_cell.angle_gamma   90.00
#
_symmetry.space_group_name_H-M   'P 1'
#
loop_
_entity.id
_entity.type
_entity.pdbx_description
1 polymer ?
#
loop_
_entity_poly.entity_id
_entity_poly.type
_entity_poly.pdbx_seq_one_letter_code
_entity_poly.pdbx_strand_id
1 'polypeptide(L)'
;MTSGVPGRPLLWGGLLSGALLLIAAGIYLLTSGSRDSPIREGATVTFNRDIAPIVFGNCVVCHRPGESAPFSLLNFAEARKRAGLITALTTSRFMPPWLPDHDSVDFLGERGLSDEEITRIRQWVEQGAVEGDAADLPALPEFTEGWQLGEPDVVLTMQTPFMVPAEGVDVFRNFVLPIPVATPRWVKAVELRPGNPRVVHHAVMQVDPSRSSQRRDEENVEPGFPGMDMAGSEPPGGQLIGWTPGKLPIADERLAWRLEPGSDMVVQLHMLPSGKPEQVSPIVGLYFTDKPPNEQAVSLLMRNDKIDIPAGVSDYVIEDSLTLPVAVEALGIYPHAHYLGKSIEAFASLPDGRKQWLIKIPKWDFNWQDDYRYRQPLHLPAGTRIDMRFVFDNSSANALNPHNPPQRVRFGNRSTDEMATLTIQVMPEQADDKPLLREALMRARLEKNPDNWFAHNALGTALKSQGRMDEALSHIHAAIRLHPGHPQLRYNLANFHLALGRLEEAIEGYQLALAIEPDHPKANNNLAVAFQQSGDLERAVEHYREQLTVSPMDARAHANLGTALFEQGHGDAADDAFVRALQLDPDWVQALEGRGDVARKWGRLEDAEGRYQHALRVEPASPGANYGLGAIRLAQGAQQSATAHFRKAVEGNDAYIGVLNDDAWRFATDPDPAVREPEQALVLATLADQLTGHDIPELLDTLAAAQAANGDFGGAAETLERALTLAPGGSAAQYIPQFRARLALYRSGKTYVDGF
;
A
#
# COMPACT_ATOMS: atom_id res chain seq x y z
N MET A 1 66.28 23.84 6.57
CA MET A 1 67.06 23.87 5.32
C MET A 1 66.06 24.13 4.19
N THR A 2 65.78 25.41 3.89
CA THR A 2 66.28 26.12 2.70
C THR A 2 65.92 25.36 1.42
N SER A 3 64.82 25.68 0.72
CA SER A 3 64.53 26.88 -0.10
C SER A 3 64.59 26.52 -1.60
N GLY A 4 63.56 26.85 -2.39
CA GLY A 4 63.63 26.69 -3.85
C GLY A 4 62.31 26.89 -4.63
N VAL A 5 61.72 28.08 -4.51
CA VAL A 5 60.71 28.73 -5.39
C VAL A 5 61.39 29.11 -6.75
N PRO A 6 60.77 29.60 -7.88
CA PRO A 6 59.39 30.06 -8.19
C PRO A 6 58.79 29.66 -9.56
N GLY A 7 57.55 30.09 -9.81
CA GLY A 7 57.16 30.54 -11.15
C GLY A 7 55.65 30.73 -11.41
N ARG A 8 55.11 31.92 -11.15
CA ARG A 8 53.86 32.44 -11.77
C ARG A 8 54.25 33.45 -12.86
N PRO A 9 53.47 33.59 -13.94
CA PRO A 9 52.55 34.75 -13.99
C PRO A 9 51.20 34.49 -14.68
N LEU A 10 50.25 35.38 -14.37
CA LEU A 10 48.97 35.60 -15.05
C LEU A 10 49.16 36.34 -16.39
N LEU A 11 48.27 36.13 -17.38
CA LEU A 11 47.60 37.19 -18.18
C LEU A 11 46.65 36.60 -19.26
N TRP A 12 45.36 36.95 -19.13
CA TRP A 12 44.34 37.36 -20.12
C TRP A 12 44.38 36.89 -21.59
N GLY A 13 43.24 36.33 -22.05
CA GLY A 13 42.58 36.73 -23.32
C GLY A 13 42.27 35.64 -24.36
N GLY A 14 40.98 35.45 -24.70
CA GLY A 14 40.56 35.24 -26.10
C GLY A 14 39.91 33.92 -26.51
N LEU A 15 38.56 33.91 -26.47
CA LEU A 15 37.61 33.51 -27.53
C LEU A 15 37.59 32.10 -28.20
N LEU A 16 36.37 31.54 -28.14
CA LEU A 16 35.58 30.84 -29.17
C LEU A 16 35.79 29.34 -29.48
N SER A 17 34.63 28.68 -29.66
CA SER A 17 34.29 27.34 -30.17
C SER A 17 34.25 26.23 -29.10
N GLY A 18 33.20 25.42 -28.94
CA GLY A 18 31.95 25.21 -29.65
C GLY A 18 31.46 23.77 -29.35
N ALA A 19 30.15 23.57 -29.28
CA ALA A 19 29.43 22.29 -29.23
C ALA A 19 29.53 21.44 -27.93
N LEU A 20 28.47 21.35 -27.11
CA LEU A 20 27.27 20.48 -27.21
C LEU A 20 27.50 19.08 -26.61
N LEU A 21 26.84 18.82 -25.47
CA LEU A 21 26.21 17.54 -25.16
C LEU A 21 25.23 17.72 -23.98
N LEU A 22 23.97 17.99 -24.37
CA LEU A 22 22.77 17.83 -23.55
C LEU A 22 22.32 16.37 -23.67
N ILE A 23 22.11 15.69 -22.55
CA ILE A 23 21.28 14.47 -22.50
C ILE A 23 20.17 14.68 -21.47
N ALA A 24 19.02 15.01 -22.03
CA ALA A 24 17.64 14.66 -21.67
C ALA A 24 17.31 14.31 -20.21
N ALA A 25 16.88 15.32 -19.44
CA ALA A 25 15.77 15.16 -18.52
C ALA A 25 14.52 15.71 -19.24
N GLY A 26 13.54 14.84 -19.52
CA GLY A 26 12.27 15.20 -20.14
C GLY A 26 11.42 16.02 -19.17
N ILE A 27 11.70 17.32 -19.09
CA ILE A 27 10.83 18.30 -18.44
C ILE A 27 9.74 18.63 -19.45
N TYR A 28 8.53 18.12 -19.21
CA TYR A 28 7.31 18.61 -19.85
C TYR A 28 7.04 20.04 -19.35
N LEU A 29 7.74 21.01 -19.94
CA LEU A 29 7.33 22.41 -19.97
C LEU A 29 6.29 22.54 -21.08
N LEU A 30 5.05 22.13 -20.80
CA LEU A 30 3.91 22.76 -21.45
C LEU A 30 3.91 24.20 -20.96
N THR A 31 4.51 25.09 -21.74
CA THR A 31 4.32 26.51 -21.55
C THR A 31 2.82 26.78 -21.63
N SER A 32 2.20 27.10 -20.50
CA SER A 32 0.98 27.91 -20.45
C SER A 32 1.31 29.31 -20.96
N GLY A 33 1.67 29.39 -22.23
CA GLY A 33 1.66 30.62 -22.98
C GLY A 33 0.26 30.79 -23.53
N SER A 34 -0.69 31.18 -22.69
CA SER A 34 -1.84 31.90 -23.21
C SER A 34 -1.27 33.16 -23.88
N ARG A 35 -1.10 33.12 -25.20
CA ARG A 35 -1.09 34.34 -25.99
C ARG A 35 -2.54 34.83 -25.98
N ASP A 36 -2.96 35.37 -24.84
CA ASP A 36 -4.20 36.12 -24.71
C ASP A 36 -4.06 37.38 -25.55
N SER A 37 -4.35 37.23 -26.84
CA SER A 37 -4.65 38.37 -27.69
C SER A 37 -6.09 38.78 -27.35
N PRO A 38 -6.31 40.00 -26.84
CA PRO A 38 -7.66 40.47 -26.54
C PRO A 38 -8.52 40.37 -27.80
N ILE A 39 -9.77 39.93 -27.63
CA ILE A 39 -10.78 39.84 -28.69
C ILE A 39 -10.89 41.21 -29.37
N ARG A 40 -10.39 41.34 -30.60
CA ARG A 40 -10.68 42.50 -31.44
C ARG A 40 -12.11 42.34 -31.95
N GLU A 41 -13.04 43.14 -31.43
CA GLU A 41 -14.39 43.25 -31.98
C GLU A 41 -14.31 43.47 -33.50
N GLY A 42 -14.89 42.54 -34.27
CA GLY A 42 -14.93 42.57 -35.73
C GLY A 42 -13.84 41.78 -36.48
N ALA A 43 -12.90 41.11 -35.79
CA ALA A 43 -11.95 40.21 -36.46
C ALA A 43 -12.61 38.86 -36.83
N THR A 44 -12.35 38.37 -38.05
CA THR A 44 -12.86 37.07 -38.51
C THR A 44 -12.19 35.93 -37.73
N VAL A 45 -13.00 35.10 -37.08
CA VAL A 45 -12.59 33.87 -36.38
C VAL A 45 -12.44 32.76 -37.42
N THR A 46 -11.30 32.06 -37.41
CA THR A 46 -10.96 31.03 -38.39
C THR A 46 -10.64 29.70 -37.72
N PHE A 47 -10.83 28.59 -38.42
CA PHE A 47 -10.52 27.28 -37.84
C PHE A 47 -9.05 27.15 -37.48
N ASN A 48 -8.14 27.37 -38.43
CA ASN A 48 -6.71 27.11 -38.27
C ASN A 48 -6.11 27.90 -37.11
N ARG A 49 -6.41 29.20 -37.01
CA ARG A 49 -5.85 30.07 -35.97
C ARG A 49 -6.54 29.94 -34.62
N ASP A 50 -7.87 29.88 -34.62
CA ASP A 50 -8.66 30.20 -33.43
C ASP A 50 -9.38 28.97 -32.84
N ILE A 51 -9.73 27.98 -33.66
CA ILE A 51 -10.54 26.82 -33.25
C ILE A 51 -9.71 25.54 -33.18
N ALA A 52 -8.77 25.33 -34.10
CA ALA A 52 -7.90 24.17 -34.12
C ALA A 52 -7.10 24.04 -32.81
N PRO A 53 -6.54 25.11 -32.19
CA PRO A 53 -5.92 24.99 -30.88
C PRO A 53 -6.88 24.45 -29.80
N ILE A 54 -8.14 24.88 -29.82
CA ILE A 54 -9.16 24.44 -28.84
C ILE A 54 -9.53 22.97 -29.09
N VAL A 55 -9.82 22.61 -30.35
CA VAL A 55 -10.23 21.26 -30.73
C VAL A 55 -9.09 20.26 -30.54
N PHE A 56 -7.87 20.64 -30.92
CA PHE A 56 -6.69 19.79 -30.78
C PHE A 56 -6.24 19.65 -29.32
N GLY A 57 -6.44 20.68 -28.50
CA GLY A 57 -6.15 20.62 -27.07
C GLY A 57 -7.14 19.77 -26.27
N ASN A 58 -8.43 19.82 -26.61
CA ASN A 58 -9.49 19.33 -25.72
C ASN A 58 -10.38 18.22 -26.29
N CYS A 59 -10.41 18.01 -27.62
CA CYS A 59 -11.38 17.11 -28.26
C CYS A 59 -10.74 15.91 -28.95
N VAL A 60 -9.62 16.09 -29.65
CA VAL A 60 -9.04 15.05 -30.53
C VAL A 60 -8.46 13.85 -29.80
N VAL A 61 -8.25 13.93 -28.47
CA VAL A 61 -7.88 12.77 -27.65
C VAL A 61 -8.91 11.65 -27.77
N CYS A 62 -10.20 12.00 -27.83
CA CYS A 62 -11.29 11.05 -28.04
C CYS A 62 -11.81 11.08 -29.50
N HIS A 63 -11.74 12.23 -30.17
CA HIS A 63 -12.23 12.43 -31.54
C HIS A 63 -11.15 12.17 -32.60
N ARG A 64 -10.61 10.95 -32.60
CA ARG A 64 -9.69 10.44 -33.63
C ARG A 64 -10.02 8.97 -33.95
N PRO A 65 -9.59 8.44 -35.11
CA PRO A 65 -9.87 7.05 -35.47
C PRO A 65 -9.40 6.06 -34.39
N GLY A 66 -10.25 5.08 -34.04
CA GLY A 66 -9.93 4.03 -33.07
C GLY A 66 -10.25 4.34 -31.61
N GLU A 67 -10.56 5.60 -31.28
CA GLU A 67 -10.87 6.03 -29.91
C GLU A 67 -12.38 6.05 -29.61
N SER A 68 -12.75 6.43 -28.39
CA SER A 68 -14.12 6.38 -27.86
C SER A 68 -15.16 7.14 -28.70
N ALA A 69 -14.78 8.24 -29.37
CA ALA A 69 -15.77 9.03 -30.08
C ALA A 69 -16.12 8.45 -31.47
N PRO A 70 -17.38 8.55 -31.91
CA PRO A 70 -17.82 7.92 -33.16
C PRO A 70 -17.34 8.62 -34.44
N PHE A 71 -16.59 9.72 -34.33
CA PHE A 71 -16.05 10.47 -35.45
C PHE A 71 -14.78 11.26 -35.10
N SER A 72 -14.01 11.57 -36.14
CA SER A 72 -12.78 12.37 -36.04
C SER A 72 -13.03 13.87 -36.13
N LEU A 73 -12.16 14.65 -35.48
CA LEU A 73 -12.07 16.11 -35.52
C LEU A 73 -10.64 16.59 -35.89
N LEU A 74 -9.84 15.74 -36.53
CA LEU A 74 -8.42 16.01 -36.82
C LEU A 74 -8.18 17.09 -37.90
N ASN A 75 -9.21 17.52 -38.62
CA ASN A 75 -9.09 18.54 -39.68
C ASN A 75 -10.34 19.41 -39.82
N PHE A 76 -10.18 20.51 -40.57
CA PHE A 76 -11.24 21.48 -40.83
C PHE A 76 -12.51 20.87 -41.42
N ALA A 77 -12.40 20.01 -42.44
CA ALA A 77 -13.56 19.48 -43.14
C ALA A 77 -14.46 18.66 -42.19
N GLU A 78 -13.85 17.88 -41.30
CA GLU A 78 -14.56 17.09 -40.31
C GLU A 78 -15.20 17.94 -39.20
N ALA A 79 -14.49 18.96 -38.73
CA ALA A 79 -15.01 19.92 -37.75
C ALA A 79 -16.17 20.73 -38.34
N ARG A 80 -16.02 21.30 -39.54
CA ARG A 80 -17.04 22.10 -40.23
C ARG A 80 -18.33 21.32 -40.45
N LYS A 81 -18.24 20.04 -40.85
CA LYS A 81 -19.42 19.17 -41.04
C LYS A 81 -20.28 19.06 -39.78
N ARG A 82 -19.69 19.30 -38.61
CA ARG A 82 -20.32 19.17 -37.29
C ARG A 82 -20.37 20.47 -36.51
N ALA A 83 -20.06 21.60 -37.15
CA ALA A 83 -19.93 22.91 -36.50
C ALA A 83 -21.12 23.23 -35.57
N GLY A 84 -22.36 23.09 -36.06
CA GLY A 84 -23.55 23.34 -35.25
C GLY A 84 -23.71 22.40 -34.04
N LEU A 85 -23.33 21.13 -34.18
CA LEU A 85 -23.35 20.17 -33.07
C LEU A 85 -22.26 20.51 -32.04
N ILE A 86 -21.05 20.83 -32.51
CA ILE A 86 -19.94 21.26 -31.64
C ILE A 86 -20.38 22.48 -30.83
N THR A 87 -20.92 23.52 -31.47
CA THR A 87 -21.42 24.71 -30.79
C THR A 87 -22.51 24.39 -29.77
N ALA A 88 -23.46 23.51 -30.10
CA ALA A 88 -24.55 23.15 -29.20
C ALA A 88 -24.04 22.43 -27.94
N LEU A 89 -23.15 21.44 -28.11
CA LEU A 89 -22.63 20.63 -27.01
C LEU A 89 -21.61 21.38 -26.14
N THR A 90 -20.80 22.27 -26.73
CA THR A 90 -19.89 23.12 -25.96
C THR A 90 -20.64 24.21 -25.21
N THR A 91 -21.69 24.80 -25.81
CA THR A 91 -22.53 25.81 -25.14
C THR A 91 -23.32 25.21 -23.97
N SER A 92 -23.77 23.96 -24.08
CA SER A 92 -24.43 23.26 -22.97
C SER A 92 -23.46 22.68 -21.94
N ARG A 93 -22.14 22.80 -22.17
CA ARG A 93 -21.05 22.20 -21.38
C ARG A 93 -21.19 20.68 -21.24
N PHE A 94 -21.85 20.04 -22.21
CA PHE A 94 -21.93 18.58 -22.28
C PHE A 94 -20.63 17.97 -22.81
N MET A 95 -19.95 18.69 -23.72
CA MET A 95 -18.67 18.30 -24.28
C MET A 95 -17.72 19.49 -24.32
N PRO A 96 -16.41 19.27 -24.17
CA PRO A 96 -15.78 18.06 -23.61
C PRO A 96 -16.21 17.83 -22.15
N PRO A 97 -16.31 16.56 -21.71
CA PRO A 97 -16.80 16.24 -20.38
C PRO A 97 -15.77 16.59 -19.31
N TRP A 98 -16.17 17.47 -18.41
CA TRP A 98 -15.41 17.88 -17.22
C TRP A 98 -16.39 18.40 -16.17
N LEU A 99 -16.49 17.71 -15.03
CA LEU A 99 -17.47 18.04 -13.99
C LEU A 99 -17.01 19.13 -13.01
N PRO A 100 -15.74 19.17 -12.56
CA PRO A 100 -15.27 20.22 -11.67
C PRO A 100 -15.33 21.59 -12.33
N ASP A 101 -15.57 22.63 -11.53
CA ASP A 101 -15.44 23.99 -12.01
C ASP A 101 -13.95 24.40 -12.17
N HIS A 102 -13.72 25.30 -13.12
CA HIS A 102 -12.38 25.74 -13.52
C HIS A 102 -11.66 26.61 -12.47
N ASP A 103 -12.43 27.29 -11.62
CA ASP A 103 -11.90 28.37 -10.78
C ASP A 103 -11.51 27.92 -9.37
N SER A 104 -12.01 26.76 -8.91
CA SER A 104 -11.84 26.37 -7.50
C SER A 104 -10.53 25.64 -7.24
N VAL A 105 -10.12 24.73 -8.13
CA VAL A 105 -8.94 23.86 -7.97
C VAL A 105 -8.36 23.47 -9.33
N ASP A 106 -7.03 23.50 -9.44
CA ASP A 106 -6.29 23.10 -10.64
C ASP A 106 -5.97 21.60 -10.63
N PHE A 107 -6.53 20.88 -11.60
CA PHE A 107 -6.33 19.44 -11.77
C PHE A 107 -5.51 19.13 -13.01
N LEU A 108 -4.76 18.02 -12.96
CA LEU A 108 -4.11 17.46 -14.14
C LEU A 108 -5.13 16.90 -15.12
N GLY A 109 -4.91 17.15 -16.41
CA GLY A 109 -5.77 16.61 -17.46
C GLY A 109 -7.14 17.26 -17.54
N GLU A 110 -7.28 18.51 -17.06
CA GLU A 110 -8.48 19.31 -17.26
C GLU A 110 -8.80 19.47 -18.75
N ARG A 111 -10.05 19.17 -19.10
CA ARG A 111 -10.55 19.17 -20.50
C ARG A 111 -11.63 20.21 -20.77
N GLY A 112 -12.24 20.79 -19.73
CA GLY A 112 -13.36 21.70 -19.90
C GLY A 112 -12.94 22.98 -20.63
N LEU A 113 -13.90 23.62 -21.30
CA LEU A 113 -13.66 24.86 -22.04
C LEU A 113 -14.03 26.08 -21.21
N SER A 114 -13.19 27.12 -21.32
CA SER A 114 -13.48 28.46 -20.80
C SER A 114 -14.67 29.09 -21.54
N ASP A 115 -15.33 30.07 -20.91
CA ASP A 115 -16.41 30.82 -21.55
C ASP A 115 -15.95 31.55 -22.82
N GLU A 116 -14.68 31.97 -22.87
CA GLU A 116 -14.09 32.61 -24.03
C GLU A 116 -13.91 31.65 -25.20
N GLU A 117 -13.42 30.44 -24.94
CA GLU A 117 -13.28 29.39 -25.96
C GLU A 117 -14.64 28.95 -26.51
N ILE A 118 -15.64 28.77 -25.64
CA ILE A 118 -17.02 28.47 -26.05
C ILE A 118 -17.57 29.59 -26.93
N THR A 119 -17.33 30.85 -26.54
CA THR A 119 -17.77 32.02 -27.32
C THR A 119 -17.06 32.09 -28.66
N ARG A 120 -15.77 31.77 -28.72
CA ARG A 120 -14.98 31.74 -29.96
C ARG A 120 -15.47 30.66 -30.93
N ILE A 121 -15.77 29.47 -30.43
CA ILE A 121 -16.41 28.40 -31.22
C ILE A 121 -17.74 28.87 -31.80
N ARG A 122 -18.58 29.51 -30.99
CA ARG A 122 -19.87 30.05 -31.45
C ARG A 122 -19.69 31.08 -32.55
N GLN A 123 -18.81 32.05 -32.34
CA GLN A 123 -18.50 33.10 -33.32
C GLN A 123 -18.00 32.55 -34.64
N TRP A 124 -17.12 31.54 -34.61
CA TRP A 124 -16.65 30.88 -35.83
C TRP A 124 -17.80 30.30 -36.65
N VAL A 125 -18.76 29.63 -36.00
CA VAL A 125 -19.92 29.05 -36.67
C VAL A 125 -20.87 30.13 -37.20
N GLU A 126 -21.14 31.17 -36.41
CA GLU A 126 -21.95 32.33 -36.82
C GLU A 126 -21.35 33.08 -38.02
N GLN A 127 -20.01 33.09 -38.13
CA GLN A 127 -19.26 33.69 -39.25
C GLN A 127 -19.09 32.73 -40.45
N GLY A 128 -19.79 31.59 -40.47
CA GLY A 128 -19.83 30.67 -41.61
C GLY A 128 -18.80 29.53 -41.56
N ALA A 129 -18.15 29.31 -40.42
CA ALA A 129 -17.19 28.24 -40.17
C ALA A 129 -16.05 28.21 -41.22
N VAL A 130 -15.32 29.31 -41.35
CA VAL A 130 -14.24 29.48 -42.34
C VAL A 130 -12.91 28.84 -41.87
N GLU A 131 -12.09 28.35 -42.82
CA GLU A 131 -10.86 27.61 -42.51
C GLU A 131 -9.72 28.49 -41.99
N GLY A 132 -9.46 29.61 -42.67
CA GLY A 132 -8.30 30.48 -42.38
C GLY A 132 -7.06 30.13 -43.19
N ASP A 133 -5.94 30.78 -42.89
CA ASP A 133 -4.65 30.54 -43.54
C ASP A 133 -4.09 29.17 -43.10
N ALA A 134 -3.57 28.39 -44.04
CA ALA A 134 -2.93 27.10 -43.76
C ALA A 134 -1.69 27.25 -42.85
N ALA A 135 -1.00 28.39 -42.89
CA ALA A 135 0.16 28.67 -42.05
C ALA A 135 -0.20 28.83 -40.56
N ASP A 136 -1.45 29.13 -40.24
CA ASP A 136 -1.93 29.30 -38.87
C ASP A 136 -2.32 27.96 -38.21
N LEU A 137 -2.40 26.85 -38.97
CA LEU A 137 -2.84 25.56 -38.43
C LEU A 137 -1.77 25.00 -37.47
N PRO A 138 -2.09 24.80 -36.18
CA PRO A 138 -1.15 24.19 -35.25
C PRO A 138 -0.86 22.74 -35.64
N ALA A 139 0.32 22.25 -35.23
CA ALA A 139 0.62 20.82 -35.31
C ALA A 139 -0.40 20.02 -34.49
N LEU A 140 -0.76 18.84 -34.99
CA LEU A 140 -1.55 17.90 -34.21
C LEU A 140 -0.76 17.45 -32.97
N PRO A 141 -1.43 17.16 -31.84
CA PRO A 141 -0.77 16.55 -30.70
C PRO A 141 -0.13 15.22 -31.10
N GLU A 142 1.00 14.90 -30.47
CA GLU A 142 1.59 13.58 -30.63
C GLU A 142 0.69 12.53 -29.97
N PHE A 143 0.42 11.46 -30.70
CA PHE A 143 -0.44 10.38 -30.24
C PHE A 143 0.40 9.11 -30.12
N THR A 144 0.53 8.60 -28.89
CA THR A 144 1.20 7.33 -28.66
C THR A 144 0.28 6.19 -29.08
N GLU A 145 0.71 5.40 -30.06
CA GLU A 145 0.06 4.13 -30.39
C GLU A 145 0.45 3.08 -29.34
N GLY A 146 -0.53 2.30 -28.86
CA GLY A 146 -0.28 1.27 -27.86
C GLY A 146 -0.30 1.82 -26.43
N TRP A 147 0.83 1.68 -25.72
CA TRP A 147 0.97 2.00 -24.30
C TRP A 147 1.55 3.40 -24.09
N GLN A 148 0.84 4.26 -23.37
CA GLN A 148 1.20 5.66 -23.18
C GLN A 148 2.46 5.82 -22.31
N LEU A 149 2.71 4.91 -21.36
CA LEU A 149 3.89 4.94 -20.48
C LEU A 149 5.09 4.16 -21.05
N GLY A 150 5.01 3.68 -22.29
CA GLY A 150 6.00 2.75 -22.88
C GLY A 150 5.61 1.29 -22.66
N GLU A 151 6.48 0.35 -23.02
CA GLU A 151 6.18 -1.09 -22.87
C GLU A 151 6.05 -1.49 -21.38
N PRO A 152 4.95 -2.12 -20.96
CA PRO A 152 4.79 -2.62 -19.60
C PRO A 152 5.73 -3.78 -19.28
N ASP A 153 6.11 -3.92 -18.02
CA ASP A 153 6.88 -5.08 -17.54
C ASP A 153 6.04 -6.37 -17.59
N VAL A 154 4.73 -6.25 -17.35
CA VAL A 154 3.76 -7.35 -17.43
C VAL A 154 2.49 -6.85 -18.10
N VAL A 155 1.95 -7.65 -19.04
CA VAL A 155 0.65 -7.43 -19.67
C VAL A 155 -0.31 -8.52 -19.22
N LEU A 156 -1.39 -8.13 -18.56
CA LEU A 156 -2.50 -9.00 -18.16
C LEU A 156 -3.56 -9.00 -19.25
N THR A 157 -4.07 -10.18 -19.59
CA THR A 157 -5.06 -10.36 -20.67
C THR A 157 -6.16 -11.30 -20.25
N MET A 158 -7.38 -11.06 -20.72
CA MET A 158 -8.47 -12.02 -20.60
C MET A 158 -8.25 -13.24 -21.52
N GLN A 159 -8.58 -14.43 -21.02
CA GLN A 159 -8.55 -15.64 -21.84
C GLN A 159 -9.71 -15.70 -22.84
N THR A 160 -10.91 -15.34 -22.37
CA THR A 160 -12.13 -15.34 -23.16
C THR A 160 -12.73 -13.95 -23.12
N PRO A 161 -13.05 -13.35 -24.27
CA PRO A 161 -13.68 -12.03 -24.30
C PRO A 161 -15.12 -12.08 -23.78
N PHE A 162 -15.58 -10.98 -23.20
CA PHE A 162 -16.95 -10.83 -22.73
C PHE A 162 -17.85 -10.23 -23.84
N MET A 163 -19.09 -10.72 -23.93
CA MET A 163 -20.09 -10.23 -24.88
C MET A 163 -21.06 -9.28 -24.18
N VAL A 164 -20.96 -7.99 -24.49
CA VAL A 164 -21.92 -6.98 -24.06
C VAL A 164 -23.21 -7.15 -24.89
N PRO A 165 -24.39 -7.23 -24.26
CA PRO A 165 -25.65 -7.35 -24.97
C PRO A 165 -25.96 -6.11 -25.82
N ALA A 166 -26.81 -6.28 -26.82
CA ALA A 166 -27.22 -5.19 -27.71
C ALA A 166 -28.09 -4.14 -27.03
N GLU A 167 -28.95 -4.58 -26.12
CA GLU A 167 -29.96 -3.80 -25.43
C GLU A 167 -29.94 -4.16 -23.94
N GLY A 168 -30.48 -3.29 -23.10
CA GLY A 168 -30.59 -3.49 -21.67
C GLY A 168 -30.21 -2.26 -20.87
N VAL A 169 -29.98 -2.48 -19.58
CA VAL A 169 -29.43 -1.49 -18.65
C VAL A 169 -27.90 -1.58 -18.63
N ASP A 170 -27.28 -0.64 -17.92
CA ASP A 170 -25.86 -0.62 -17.60
C ASP A 170 -25.35 -1.99 -17.12
N VAL A 171 -24.22 -2.42 -17.67
CA VAL A 171 -23.58 -3.70 -17.34
C VAL A 171 -22.34 -3.43 -16.50
N PHE A 172 -22.39 -3.86 -15.23
CA PHE A 172 -21.23 -3.88 -14.33
C PHE A 172 -20.69 -5.30 -14.23
N ARG A 173 -19.40 -5.48 -14.50
CA ARG A 173 -18.76 -6.78 -14.45
C ARG A 173 -17.31 -6.69 -13.98
N ASN A 174 -16.91 -7.62 -13.13
CA ASN A 174 -15.58 -7.71 -12.53
C ASN A 174 -14.81 -8.86 -13.17
N PHE A 175 -13.73 -8.55 -13.89
CA PHE A 175 -12.86 -9.54 -14.53
C PHE A 175 -11.64 -9.82 -13.65
N VAL A 176 -11.36 -11.09 -13.42
CA VAL A 176 -10.25 -11.54 -12.57
C VAL A 176 -9.07 -11.92 -13.46
N LEU A 177 -7.96 -11.18 -13.33
CA LEU A 177 -6.76 -11.35 -14.15
C LEU A 177 -5.59 -11.78 -13.26
N PRO A 178 -5.15 -13.05 -13.32
CA PRO A 178 -4.01 -13.52 -12.56
C PRO A 178 -2.73 -12.76 -12.88
N ILE A 179 -1.98 -12.35 -11.85
CA ILE A 179 -0.75 -11.58 -12.02
C ILE A 179 0.47 -12.54 -11.98
N PRO A 180 1.19 -12.72 -13.10
CA PRO A 180 2.24 -13.74 -13.22
C PRO A 180 3.57 -13.29 -12.62
N VAL A 181 3.59 -12.94 -11.32
CA VAL A 181 4.82 -12.59 -10.59
C VAL A 181 5.22 -13.73 -9.65
N ALA A 182 6.49 -14.13 -9.74
CA ALA A 182 7.06 -15.19 -8.89
C ALA A 182 7.64 -14.64 -7.57
N THR A 183 8.02 -13.37 -7.56
CA THR A 183 8.60 -12.67 -6.41
C THR A 183 7.85 -11.37 -6.16
N PRO A 184 7.90 -10.80 -4.94
CA PRO A 184 7.31 -9.50 -4.66
C PRO A 184 7.86 -8.42 -5.59
N ARG A 185 7.00 -7.50 -6.05
CA ARG A 185 7.37 -6.38 -6.93
C ARG A 185 6.79 -5.07 -6.43
N TRP A 186 7.46 -3.96 -6.70
CA TRP A 186 6.90 -2.62 -6.46
C TRP A 186 6.25 -2.11 -7.75
N VAL A 187 4.93 -1.96 -7.76
CA VAL A 187 4.18 -1.42 -8.91
C VAL A 187 4.12 0.08 -8.80
N LYS A 188 4.71 0.81 -9.78
CA LYS A 188 4.73 2.28 -9.83
C LYS A 188 3.63 2.89 -10.71
N ALA A 189 3.05 2.10 -11.61
CA ALA A 189 1.97 2.53 -12.49
C ALA A 189 1.15 1.34 -12.98
N VAL A 190 -0.11 1.62 -13.33
CA VAL A 190 -1.02 0.70 -13.98
C VAL A 190 -1.66 1.44 -15.16
N GLU A 191 -1.71 0.80 -16.32
CA GLU A 191 -2.37 1.33 -17.51
C GLU A 191 -3.41 0.32 -18.01
N LEU A 192 -4.66 0.77 -18.17
CA LEU A 192 -5.71 -0.03 -18.77
C LEU A 192 -5.91 0.37 -20.23
N ARG A 193 -6.01 -0.64 -21.10
CA ARG A 193 -6.62 -0.49 -22.41
C ARG A 193 -7.92 -1.31 -22.42
N PRO A 194 -9.09 -0.68 -22.61
CA PRO A 194 -10.39 -1.33 -22.38
C PRO A 194 -10.76 -2.41 -23.40
N GLY A 195 -9.96 -2.58 -24.46
CA GLY A 195 -10.25 -3.47 -25.59
C GLY A 195 -11.30 -2.90 -26.56
N ASN A 196 -12.40 -2.36 -26.04
CA ASN A 196 -13.43 -1.69 -26.83
C ASN A 196 -13.90 -0.38 -26.14
N PRO A 197 -13.21 0.75 -26.40
CA PRO A 197 -13.50 2.03 -25.74
C PRO A 197 -14.84 2.67 -26.14
N ARG A 198 -15.63 2.02 -27.01
CA ARG A 198 -16.95 2.50 -27.46
C ARG A 198 -18.08 2.06 -26.53
N VAL A 199 -17.91 0.94 -25.84
CA VAL A 199 -18.92 0.39 -24.90
C VAL A 199 -18.45 0.44 -23.46
N VAL A 200 -17.13 0.46 -23.22
CA VAL A 200 -16.58 0.67 -21.88
C VAL A 200 -16.67 2.14 -21.53
N HIS A 201 -17.42 2.42 -20.48
CA HIS A 201 -17.75 3.77 -20.03
C HIS A 201 -16.75 4.26 -18.97
N HIS A 202 -16.45 3.43 -17.98
CA HIS A 202 -15.31 3.61 -17.08
C HIS A 202 -14.84 2.26 -16.53
N ALA A 203 -13.68 2.25 -15.89
CA ALA A 203 -13.18 1.09 -15.18
C ALA A 203 -12.58 1.44 -13.82
N VAL A 204 -12.68 0.51 -12.88
CA VAL A 204 -12.01 0.54 -11.57
C VAL A 204 -11.19 -0.73 -11.42
N MET A 205 -9.98 -0.60 -10.90
CA MET A 205 -9.04 -1.71 -10.73
C MET A 205 -8.59 -1.83 -9.29
N GLN A 206 -8.56 -3.06 -8.78
CA GLN A 206 -8.16 -3.41 -7.42
C GLN A 206 -7.35 -4.70 -7.42
N VAL A 207 -6.69 -5.01 -6.30
CA VAL A 207 -5.89 -6.23 -6.15
C VAL A 207 -6.56 -7.14 -5.13
N ASP A 208 -6.76 -8.40 -5.48
CA ASP A 208 -7.15 -9.46 -4.56
C ASP A 208 -5.91 -10.29 -4.20
N PRO A 209 -5.36 -10.15 -2.98
CA PRO A 209 -4.26 -11.00 -2.52
C PRO A 209 -4.74 -12.40 -2.09
N SER A 210 -6.03 -12.69 -2.22
CA SER A 210 -6.66 -13.96 -1.90
C SER A 210 -7.27 -14.61 -3.14
N ARG A 211 -7.86 -15.80 -2.98
CA ARG A 211 -8.59 -16.49 -4.04
C ARG A 211 -10.08 -16.09 -4.12
N SER A 212 -10.51 -15.06 -3.39
CA SER A 212 -11.94 -14.76 -3.22
C SER A 212 -12.63 -14.38 -4.53
N SER A 213 -11.98 -13.55 -5.35
CA SER A 213 -12.49 -13.08 -6.63
C SER A 213 -12.50 -14.21 -7.65
N GLN A 214 -11.44 -15.02 -7.68
CA GLN A 214 -11.38 -16.21 -8.53
C GLN A 214 -12.50 -17.21 -8.20
N ARG A 215 -12.80 -17.47 -6.92
CA ARG A 215 -13.93 -18.33 -6.54
C ARG A 215 -15.27 -17.79 -7.08
N ARG A 216 -15.50 -16.49 -6.99
CA ARG A 216 -16.71 -15.88 -7.57
C ARG A 216 -16.74 -16.00 -9.09
N ASP A 217 -15.60 -15.82 -9.76
CA ASP A 217 -15.50 -16.02 -11.20
C ASP A 217 -15.84 -17.47 -11.59
N GLU A 218 -15.30 -18.46 -10.87
CA GLU A 218 -15.54 -19.90 -11.08
C GLU A 218 -17.03 -20.32 -10.87
N GLU A 219 -17.81 -19.56 -10.11
CA GLU A 219 -19.26 -19.76 -9.96
C GLU A 219 -20.06 -19.28 -11.19
N ASN A 220 -19.42 -18.60 -12.14
CA ASN A 220 -20.04 -18.02 -13.32
C ASN A 220 -19.61 -18.76 -14.61
N VAL A 221 -20.55 -18.85 -15.56
CA VAL A 221 -20.28 -19.46 -16.88
C VAL A 221 -19.54 -18.50 -17.81
N GLU A 222 -19.86 -17.21 -17.69
CA GLU A 222 -19.22 -16.13 -18.44
C GLU A 222 -18.01 -15.59 -17.66
N PRO A 223 -16.98 -15.05 -18.33
CA PRO A 223 -15.75 -14.59 -17.66
C PRO A 223 -16.01 -13.45 -16.69
N GLY A 224 -15.50 -13.54 -15.47
CA GLY A 224 -15.75 -12.57 -14.40
C GLY A 224 -17.11 -12.76 -13.72
N PHE A 225 -17.42 -11.90 -12.75
CA PHE A 225 -18.69 -11.95 -12.01
C PHE A 225 -19.43 -10.60 -12.03
N PRO A 226 -20.78 -10.58 -11.98
CA PRO A 226 -21.57 -9.38 -12.19
C PRO A 226 -21.60 -8.45 -10.97
N GLY A 227 -21.92 -7.17 -11.20
CA GLY A 227 -22.22 -6.17 -10.16
C GLY A 227 -21.06 -5.27 -9.77
N MET A 228 -21.34 -4.34 -8.85
CA MET A 228 -20.36 -3.34 -8.36
C MET A 228 -19.53 -3.81 -7.17
N ASP A 229 -19.93 -4.89 -6.50
CA ASP A 229 -19.14 -5.52 -5.44
C ASP A 229 -17.94 -6.23 -6.06
N MET A 230 -16.70 -5.90 -5.67
CA MET A 230 -15.46 -6.45 -6.20
C MET A 230 -14.89 -7.60 -5.34
N ALA A 231 -15.74 -8.25 -4.52
CA ALA A 231 -15.35 -9.34 -3.63
C ALA A 231 -14.30 -8.90 -2.59
N GLY A 232 -13.28 -9.72 -2.33
CA GLY A 232 -12.22 -9.42 -1.36
C GLY A 232 -11.09 -8.54 -1.89
N SER A 233 -11.22 -7.97 -3.10
CA SER A 233 -10.20 -7.06 -3.62
C SER A 233 -10.20 -5.72 -2.88
N GLU A 234 -9.03 -5.09 -2.81
CA GLU A 234 -8.87 -3.79 -2.19
C GLU A 234 -8.03 -2.85 -3.09
N PRO A 235 -8.22 -1.52 -3.00
CA PRO A 235 -7.31 -0.57 -3.63
C PRO A 235 -5.89 -0.73 -3.03
N PRO A 236 -4.87 -1.10 -3.82
CA PRO A 236 -3.57 -1.43 -3.26
C PRO A 236 -2.85 -0.16 -2.78
N GLY A 237 -2.26 -0.19 -1.59
CA GLY A 237 -1.40 0.91 -1.09
C GLY A 237 -2.06 2.30 -1.07
N GLY A 238 -3.40 2.37 -0.93
CA GLY A 238 -4.14 3.63 -0.98
C GLY A 238 -4.22 4.27 -2.38
N GLN A 239 -4.00 3.49 -3.44
CA GLN A 239 -4.12 3.94 -4.82
C GLN A 239 -5.58 4.08 -5.26
N LEU A 240 -5.83 5.08 -6.11
CA LEU A 240 -7.04 5.17 -6.91
C LEU A 240 -6.67 4.76 -8.34
N ILE A 241 -7.09 3.56 -8.75
CA ILE A 241 -6.74 3.02 -10.07
C ILE A 241 -8.01 2.96 -10.91
N GLY A 242 -8.23 4.01 -11.67
CA GLY A 242 -9.42 4.17 -12.52
C GLY A 242 -9.06 4.56 -13.95
N TRP A 243 -9.95 4.26 -14.88
CA TRP A 243 -9.84 4.63 -16.29
C TRP A 243 -11.16 5.22 -16.79
N THR A 244 -11.07 6.31 -17.54
CA THR A 244 -12.16 6.95 -18.28
C THR A 244 -11.65 7.33 -19.68
N PRO A 245 -12.54 7.47 -20.69
CA PRO A 245 -12.16 7.95 -22.01
C PRO A 245 -11.34 9.25 -21.97
N GLY A 246 -10.15 9.22 -22.57
CA GLY A 246 -9.26 10.37 -22.66
C GLY A 246 -8.46 10.68 -21.39
N LYS A 247 -8.51 9.83 -20.35
CA LYS A 247 -7.64 9.92 -19.18
C LYS A 247 -6.24 9.38 -19.51
N LEU A 248 -5.21 10.12 -19.10
CA LEU A 248 -3.83 9.68 -19.23
C LEU A 248 -3.41 8.87 -18.00
N PRO A 249 -2.64 7.77 -18.18
CA PRO A 249 -2.09 7.02 -17.06
C PRO A 249 -1.02 7.84 -16.34
N ILE A 250 -0.85 7.58 -15.04
CA ILE A 250 0.09 8.29 -14.17
C ILE A 250 1.14 7.31 -13.66
N ALA A 251 2.40 7.71 -13.71
CA ALA A 251 3.51 7.00 -13.08
C ALA A 251 4.16 7.91 -12.03
N ASP A 252 4.13 7.50 -10.76
CA ASP A 252 4.77 8.21 -9.64
C ASP A 252 5.44 7.18 -8.72
N GLU A 253 6.77 7.13 -8.72
CA GLU A 253 7.53 6.16 -7.89
C GLU A 253 7.26 6.33 -6.39
N ARG A 254 6.84 7.53 -5.94
CA ARG A 254 6.48 7.76 -4.52
C ARG A 254 5.20 7.05 -4.12
N LEU A 255 4.38 6.70 -5.10
CA LEU A 255 3.12 5.99 -4.96
C LEU A 255 3.25 4.50 -5.27
N ALA A 256 4.47 4.01 -5.46
CA ALA A 256 4.69 2.59 -5.69
C ALA A 256 4.11 1.77 -4.54
N TRP A 257 3.53 0.61 -4.86
CA TRP A 257 2.93 -0.27 -3.86
C TRP A 257 3.43 -1.70 -4.04
N ARG A 258 3.46 -2.45 -2.93
CA ARG A 258 3.99 -3.82 -2.89
C ARG A 258 2.94 -4.79 -3.43
N LEU A 259 3.28 -5.47 -4.51
CA LEU A 259 2.53 -6.58 -5.07
C LEU A 259 3.13 -7.90 -4.60
N GLU A 260 2.32 -8.74 -3.97
CA GLU A 260 2.72 -10.08 -3.54
C GLU A 260 2.42 -11.14 -4.61
N PRO A 261 3.24 -12.19 -4.74
CA PRO A 261 2.94 -13.35 -5.57
C PRO A 261 1.60 -14.00 -5.25
N GLY A 262 0.94 -14.53 -6.29
CA GLY A 262 -0.38 -15.18 -6.14
C GLY A 262 -1.56 -14.23 -6.04
N SER A 263 -1.35 -12.92 -6.21
CA SER A 263 -2.44 -11.93 -6.26
C SER A 263 -3.11 -11.87 -7.63
N ASP A 264 -4.40 -11.55 -7.67
CA ASP A 264 -5.18 -11.27 -8.87
C ASP A 264 -5.45 -9.77 -9.03
N MET A 265 -5.43 -9.27 -10.27
CA MET A 265 -5.95 -7.94 -10.61
C MET A 265 -7.44 -8.08 -10.94
N VAL A 266 -8.28 -7.38 -10.20
CA VAL A 266 -9.73 -7.34 -10.45
C VAL A 266 -10.08 -6.06 -11.19
N VAL A 267 -10.58 -6.19 -12.42
CA VAL A 267 -10.95 -5.09 -13.31
C VAL A 267 -12.46 -5.01 -13.40
N GLN A 268 -13.07 -4.04 -12.71
CA GLN A 268 -14.48 -3.74 -12.87
C GLN A 268 -14.68 -2.84 -14.08
N LEU A 269 -15.46 -3.29 -15.05
CA LEU A 269 -15.93 -2.45 -16.17
C LEU A 269 -17.39 -2.08 -15.96
N HIS A 270 -17.67 -0.79 -16.12
CA HIS A 270 -19.01 -0.29 -16.38
C HIS A 270 -19.17 -0.12 -17.89
N MET A 271 -20.16 -0.81 -18.47
CA MET A 271 -20.37 -0.86 -19.91
C MET A 271 -21.81 -0.47 -20.29
N LEU A 272 -21.95 0.25 -21.40
CA LEU A 272 -23.23 0.69 -21.94
C LEU A 272 -23.54 -0.04 -23.26
N PRO A 273 -24.71 -0.70 -23.38
CA PRO A 273 -25.14 -1.33 -24.63
C PRO A 273 -25.19 -0.32 -25.80
N SER A 274 -24.67 -0.71 -26.96
CA SER A 274 -24.57 0.18 -28.13
C SER A 274 -25.68 -0.01 -29.17
N GLY A 275 -26.71 -0.82 -28.89
CA GLY A 275 -27.74 -1.21 -29.86
C GLY A 275 -27.38 -2.42 -30.72
N LYS A 276 -26.22 -3.06 -30.49
CA LYS A 276 -25.81 -4.33 -31.12
C LYS A 276 -24.85 -5.07 -30.18
N PRO A 277 -24.72 -6.40 -30.27
CA PRO A 277 -23.77 -7.12 -29.42
C PRO A 277 -22.34 -6.66 -29.71
N GLU A 278 -21.60 -6.36 -28.67
CA GLU A 278 -20.23 -5.86 -28.75
C GLU A 278 -19.30 -6.73 -27.91
N GLN A 279 -18.07 -6.91 -28.37
CA GLN A 279 -17.08 -7.70 -27.66
C GLN A 279 -16.15 -6.79 -26.85
N VAL A 280 -15.80 -7.22 -25.64
CA VAL A 280 -14.89 -6.51 -24.72
C VAL A 280 -13.82 -7.47 -24.21
N SER A 281 -12.57 -7.03 -24.24
CA SER A 281 -11.41 -7.77 -23.73
C SER A 281 -10.35 -6.77 -23.24
N PRO A 282 -10.47 -6.26 -21.99
CA PRO A 282 -9.47 -5.40 -21.40
C PRO A 282 -8.09 -6.06 -21.33
N ILE A 283 -7.07 -5.23 -21.48
CA ILE A 283 -5.67 -5.58 -21.18
C ILE A 283 -5.10 -4.55 -20.21
N VAL A 284 -4.33 -5.02 -19.23
CA VAL A 284 -3.74 -4.18 -18.18
C VAL A 284 -2.22 -4.29 -18.24
N GLY A 285 -1.54 -3.16 -18.35
CA GLY A 285 -0.10 -3.05 -18.25
C GLY A 285 0.31 -2.71 -16.80
N LEU A 286 1.21 -3.50 -16.23
CA LEU A 286 1.85 -3.22 -14.94
C LEU A 286 3.28 -2.74 -15.17
N TYR A 287 3.66 -1.68 -14.48
CA TYR A 287 5.01 -1.12 -14.53
C TYR A 287 5.64 -1.19 -13.15
N PHE A 288 6.83 -1.77 -13.08
CA PHE A 288 7.54 -2.03 -11.83
C PHE A 288 8.68 -1.03 -11.58
N THR A 289 9.15 -1.02 -10.34
CA THR A 289 10.39 -0.36 -9.91
C THR A 289 11.11 -1.25 -8.89
N ASP A 290 12.42 -1.07 -8.77
CA ASP A 290 13.23 -1.76 -7.76
C ASP A 290 13.36 -0.92 -6.48
N LYS A 291 12.80 0.31 -6.47
CA LYS A 291 12.85 1.20 -5.32
C LYS A 291 11.59 1.05 -4.47
N PRO A 292 11.69 0.58 -3.22
CA PRO A 292 10.56 0.67 -2.29
C PRO A 292 10.20 2.15 -2.07
N PRO A 293 8.91 2.48 -1.89
CA PRO A 293 8.50 3.84 -1.60
C PRO A 293 8.96 4.23 -0.18
N ASN A 294 9.43 5.46 0.00
CA ASN A 294 9.82 5.95 1.34
C ASN A 294 8.59 6.15 2.25
N GLU A 295 7.42 6.41 1.68
CA GLU A 295 6.13 6.61 2.36
C GLU A 295 5.01 5.98 1.53
N GLN A 296 3.83 5.71 2.10
CA GLN A 296 2.69 5.20 1.30
C GLN A 296 1.48 6.09 1.50
N ALA A 297 0.69 6.24 0.44
CA ALA A 297 -0.55 6.99 0.49
C ALA A 297 -1.60 6.31 1.38
N VAL A 298 -2.54 7.13 1.86
CA VAL A 298 -3.72 6.72 2.60
C VAL A 298 -4.96 7.24 1.87
N SER A 299 -5.97 6.39 1.71
CA SER A 299 -7.27 6.80 1.18
C SER A 299 -8.21 7.18 2.32
N LEU A 300 -8.59 8.46 2.39
CA LEU A 300 -9.60 8.97 3.30
C LEU A 300 -10.98 8.84 2.65
N LEU A 301 -11.68 7.73 2.91
CA LEU A 301 -13.04 7.48 2.41
C LEU A 301 -14.08 8.07 3.36
N MET A 302 -14.52 9.29 3.08
CA MET A 302 -15.67 9.92 3.73
C MET A 302 -16.96 9.44 3.06
N ARG A 303 -17.96 9.09 3.86
CA ARG A 303 -19.27 8.65 3.36
C ARG A 303 -20.36 8.79 4.40
N ASN A 304 -21.59 8.98 3.93
CA ASN A 304 -22.76 8.98 4.78
C ASN A 304 -23.82 8.01 4.23
N ASP A 305 -24.03 6.91 4.96
CA ASP A 305 -24.89 5.80 4.52
C ASP A 305 -26.38 6.03 4.86
N LYS A 306 -26.72 7.16 5.50
CA LYS A 306 -28.10 7.47 5.94
C LYS A 306 -28.94 8.10 4.82
N ILE A 307 -28.65 7.77 3.56
CA ILE A 307 -29.39 8.25 2.40
C ILE A 307 -30.79 7.61 2.38
N ASP A 308 -31.82 8.44 2.40
CA ASP A 308 -33.23 8.07 2.25
C ASP A 308 -33.98 9.22 1.58
N ILE A 309 -33.90 9.28 0.26
CA ILE A 309 -34.40 10.37 -0.59
C ILE A 309 -35.87 10.09 -0.95
N PRO A 310 -36.84 10.87 -0.45
CA PRO A 310 -38.24 10.69 -0.82
C PRO A 310 -38.48 10.98 -2.32
N ALA A 311 -39.48 10.31 -2.90
CA ALA A 311 -39.92 10.60 -4.26
C ALA A 311 -40.35 12.08 -4.41
N GLY A 312 -39.91 12.73 -5.48
CA GLY A 312 -40.30 14.11 -5.81
C GLY A 312 -39.42 15.21 -5.23
N VAL A 313 -38.47 14.90 -4.34
CA VAL A 313 -37.58 15.89 -3.70
C VAL A 313 -36.43 16.26 -4.63
N SER A 314 -36.21 17.55 -4.89
CA SER A 314 -35.25 18.05 -5.89
C SER A 314 -33.89 18.52 -5.34
N ASP A 315 -33.76 18.59 -4.02
CA ASP A 315 -32.67 19.26 -3.30
C ASP A 315 -32.35 18.55 -1.97
N TYR A 316 -32.39 17.22 -1.97
CA TYR A 316 -32.02 16.44 -0.80
C TYR A 316 -30.52 16.56 -0.54
N VAL A 317 -30.13 16.90 0.68
CA VAL A 317 -28.73 17.18 1.03
C VAL A 317 -28.16 16.09 1.93
N ILE A 318 -26.94 15.65 1.61
CA ILE A 318 -26.10 14.81 2.47
C ILE A 318 -24.79 15.53 2.72
N GLU A 319 -24.43 15.62 3.99
CA GLU A 319 -23.19 16.23 4.44
C GLU A 319 -22.39 15.26 5.29
N ASP A 320 -21.08 15.46 5.28
CA ASP A 320 -20.17 14.78 6.19
C ASP A 320 -18.91 15.63 6.46
N SER A 321 -18.23 15.35 7.57
CA SER A 321 -16.96 15.98 7.89
C SER A 321 -15.97 15.06 8.59
N LEU A 322 -14.68 15.40 8.46
CA LEU A 322 -13.55 14.72 9.08
C LEU A 322 -12.51 15.75 9.50
N THR A 323 -12.03 15.68 10.74
CA THR A 323 -10.90 16.49 11.20
C THR A 323 -9.62 15.67 11.13
N LEU A 324 -8.58 16.21 10.49
CA LEU A 324 -7.29 15.54 10.35
C LEU A 324 -6.49 15.61 11.67
N PRO A 325 -6.04 14.48 12.22
CA PRO A 325 -5.21 14.46 13.43
C PRO A 325 -3.75 14.89 13.17
N VAL A 326 -3.33 14.82 11.91
CA VAL A 326 -1.94 15.04 11.45
C VAL A 326 -1.95 15.84 10.15
N ALA A 327 -0.80 16.41 9.78
CA ALA A 327 -0.65 17.11 8.51
C ALA A 327 -0.50 16.11 7.36
N VAL A 328 -1.06 16.46 6.20
CA VAL A 328 -1.02 15.62 5.00
C VAL A 328 -0.91 16.45 3.73
N GLU A 329 -0.36 15.87 2.68
CA GLU A 329 -0.49 16.34 1.29
C GLU A 329 -1.64 15.61 0.61
N ALA A 330 -2.69 16.33 0.19
CA ALA A 330 -3.74 15.74 -0.63
C ALA A 330 -3.27 15.65 -2.09
N LEU A 331 -3.31 14.44 -2.65
CA LEU A 331 -2.74 14.13 -3.96
C LEU A 331 -3.82 14.00 -5.06
N GLY A 332 -4.98 13.47 -4.71
CA GLY A 332 -6.13 13.36 -5.60
C GLY A 332 -7.43 13.13 -4.85
N ILE A 333 -8.55 13.26 -5.56
CA ILE A 333 -9.89 13.20 -5.00
C ILE A 333 -10.86 12.51 -5.94
N TYR A 334 -11.73 11.66 -5.39
CA TYR A 334 -12.75 10.92 -6.11
C TYR A 334 -14.12 11.10 -5.44
N PRO A 335 -14.95 12.03 -5.92
CA PRO A 335 -16.35 12.13 -5.53
C PRO A 335 -17.19 11.11 -6.31
N HIS A 336 -18.17 10.49 -5.65
CA HIS A 336 -19.03 9.50 -6.29
C HIS A 336 -20.46 9.54 -5.74
N ALA A 337 -21.41 9.64 -6.67
CA ALA A 337 -22.86 9.61 -6.51
C ALA A 337 -23.49 9.02 -7.78
N HIS A 338 -24.72 8.51 -7.74
CA HIS A 338 -25.39 7.92 -8.89
C HIS A 338 -26.30 8.93 -9.62
N TYR A 339 -27.36 8.46 -10.27
CA TYR A 339 -28.17 9.24 -11.21
C TYR A 339 -28.96 10.40 -10.61
N LEU A 340 -29.25 10.36 -9.31
CA LEU A 340 -29.95 11.46 -8.64
C LEU A 340 -28.98 12.56 -8.19
N GLY A 341 -27.66 12.31 -8.19
CA GLY A 341 -26.67 13.32 -7.88
C GLY A 341 -26.88 14.59 -8.73
N LYS A 342 -26.87 15.75 -8.07
CA LYS A 342 -27.13 17.07 -8.66
C LYS A 342 -25.91 17.97 -8.60
N SER A 343 -25.29 18.08 -7.43
CA SER A 343 -24.05 18.83 -7.23
C SER A 343 -23.25 18.25 -6.07
N ILE A 344 -21.92 18.43 -6.11
CA ILE A 344 -20.99 17.94 -5.10
C ILE A 344 -19.98 19.02 -4.78
N GLU A 345 -19.76 19.26 -3.50
CA GLU A 345 -18.79 20.22 -3.00
C GLU A 345 -17.95 19.57 -1.89
N ALA A 346 -16.65 19.82 -1.88
CA ALA A 346 -15.81 19.53 -0.73
C ALA A 346 -14.76 20.63 -0.52
N PHE A 347 -14.53 20.99 0.74
CA PHE A 347 -13.55 22.01 1.11
C PHE A 347 -12.89 21.67 2.44
N ALA A 348 -11.70 22.21 2.65
CA ALA A 348 -10.96 22.16 3.89
C ALA A 348 -11.04 23.53 4.59
N SER A 349 -11.39 23.52 5.87
CA SER A 349 -11.26 24.64 6.79
C SER A 349 -9.96 24.48 7.56
N LEU A 350 -8.96 25.30 7.23
CA LEU A 350 -7.62 25.23 7.80
C LEU A 350 -7.60 25.81 9.23
N PRO A 351 -6.65 25.41 10.09
CA PRO A 351 -6.54 25.92 11.45
C PRO A 351 -6.34 27.45 11.54
N ASP A 352 -5.82 28.08 10.49
CA ASP A 352 -5.64 29.53 10.39
C ASP A 352 -6.90 30.29 9.94
N GLY A 353 -8.01 29.57 9.74
CA GLY A 353 -9.30 30.12 9.32
C GLY A 353 -9.47 30.26 7.80
N ARG A 354 -8.45 29.93 6.98
CA ARG A 354 -8.60 29.91 5.52
C ARG A 354 -9.48 28.75 5.08
N LYS A 355 -10.26 28.97 4.01
CA LYS A 355 -11.02 27.95 3.31
C LYS A 355 -10.28 27.57 2.02
N GLN A 356 -9.99 26.28 1.85
CA GLN A 356 -9.39 25.72 0.64
C GLN A 356 -10.42 24.80 -0.04
N TRP A 357 -10.76 25.06 -1.29
CA TRP A 357 -11.58 24.11 -2.05
C TRP A 357 -10.77 22.84 -2.34
N LEU A 358 -11.44 21.69 -2.23
CA LEU A 358 -10.88 20.39 -2.61
C LEU A 358 -11.53 19.89 -3.90
N ILE A 359 -12.83 20.12 -4.06
CA ILE A 359 -13.54 19.95 -5.34
C ILE A 359 -14.86 20.72 -5.32
N LYS A 360 -15.30 21.18 -6.48
CA LYS A 360 -16.62 21.79 -6.65
C LYS A 360 -17.20 21.42 -8.00
N ILE A 361 -18.27 20.64 -7.98
CA ILE A 361 -19.01 20.15 -9.14
C ILE A 361 -20.42 20.75 -9.09
N PRO A 362 -20.69 21.82 -9.85
CA PRO A 362 -21.99 22.49 -9.82
C PRO A 362 -23.11 21.69 -10.49
N LYS A 363 -22.75 20.78 -11.41
CA LYS A 363 -23.67 19.90 -12.13
C LYS A 363 -23.08 18.51 -12.23
N TRP A 364 -23.55 17.59 -11.41
CA TRP A 364 -23.14 16.19 -11.44
C TRP A 364 -23.73 15.48 -12.67
N ASP A 365 -22.95 14.55 -13.22
CA ASP A 365 -23.40 13.58 -14.22
C ASP A 365 -22.70 12.26 -13.93
N PHE A 366 -23.46 11.25 -13.52
CA PHE A 366 -22.94 9.91 -13.24
C PHE A 366 -22.17 9.31 -14.43
N ASN A 367 -22.53 9.72 -15.66
CA ASN A 367 -21.87 9.28 -16.87
C ASN A 367 -20.46 9.88 -17.07
N TRP A 368 -20.06 10.86 -16.26
CA TRP A 368 -18.75 11.50 -16.41
C TRP A 368 -17.97 11.56 -15.08
N GLN A 369 -18.24 10.59 -14.20
CA GLN A 369 -17.45 10.39 -12.98
C GLN A 369 -15.99 10.08 -13.33
N ASP A 370 -15.06 10.63 -12.54
CA ASP A 370 -13.62 10.43 -12.68
C ASP A 370 -12.94 10.69 -11.33
N ASP A 371 -11.74 10.15 -11.13
CA ASP A 371 -10.84 10.58 -10.06
C ASP A 371 -9.94 11.71 -10.57
N TYR A 372 -9.85 12.78 -9.78
CA TYR A 372 -9.18 14.01 -10.14
C TYR A 372 -7.85 14.14 -9.40
N ARG A 373 -6.77 14.31 -10.15
CA ARG A 373 -5.42 14.48 -9.61
C ARG A 373 -5.09 15.96 -9.53
N TYR A 374 -4.68 16.45 -8.36
CA TYR A 374 -4.27 17.85 -8.24
C TYR A 374 -2.99 18.09 -9.05
N ARG A 375 -2.90 19.22 -9.76
CA ARG A 375 -1.66 19.62 -10.46
C ARG A 375 -0.51 19.81 -9.48
N GLN A 376 -0.82 20.44 -8.35
CA GLN A 376 0.07 20.54 -7.21
C GLN A 376 -0.65 19.92 -6.00
N PRO A 377 -0.01 19.00 -5.27
CA PRO A 377 -0.55 18.51 -4.00
C PRO A 377 -0.98 19.66 -3.09
N LEU A 378 -2.09 19.47 -2.39
CA LEU A 378 -2.61 20.47 -1.45
C LEU A 378 -2.14 20.13 -0.04
N HIS A 379 -1.36 21.02 0.56
CA HIS A 379 -0.94 20.89 1.95
C HIS A 379 -2.11 21.17 2.91
N LEU A 380 -2.45 20.18 3.75
CA LEU A 380 -3.51 20.27 4.76
C LEU A 380 -2.91 20.05 6.16
N PRO A 381 -2.71 21.10 6.96
CA PRO A 381 -2.14 20.98 8.29
C PRO A 381 -3.00 20.17 9.26
N ALA A 382 -2.37 19.64 10.33
CA ALA A 382 -3.10 19.01 11.43
C ALA A 382 -4.18 19.94 12.01
N GLY A 383 -5.35 19.39 12.34
CA GLY A 383 -6.52 20.16 12.79
C GLY A 383 -7.38 20.72 11.64
N THR A 384 -6.98 20.53 10.38
CA THR A 384 -7.85 20.84 9.23
C THR A 384 -9.15 20.04 9.29
N ARG A 385 -10.28 20.71 9.13
CA ARG A 385 -11.60 20.08 9.00
C ARG A 385 -11.99 20.02 7.53
N ILE A 386 -12.16 18.80 7.01
CA ILE A 386 -12.67 18.54 5.68
C ILE A 386 -14.18 18.40 5.76
N ASP A 387 -14.89 19.09 4.89
CA ASP A 387 -16.33 19.06 4.72
C ASP A 387 -16.68 18.56 3.32
N MET A 388 -17.71 17.74 3.22
CA MET A 388 -18.32 17.36 1.96
C MET A 388 -19.83 17.63 1.98
N ARG A 389 -20.38 17.99 0.83
CA ARG A 389 -21.80 18.26 0.64
C ARG A 389 -22.26 17.75 -0.73
N PHE A 390 -23.24 16.87 -0.71
CA PHE A 390 -23.86 16.26 -1.88
C PHE A 390 -25.33 16.69 -1.94
N VAL A 391 -25.80 17.06 -3.11
CA VAL A 391 -27.20 17.39 -3.38
C VAL A 391 -27.77 16.39 -4.36
N PHE A 392 -29.00 15.94 -4.14
CA PHE A 392 -29.71 14.99 -5.00
C PHE A 392 -31.05 15.55 -5.48
N ASP A 393 -31.42 15.20 -6.71
CA ASP A 393 -32.68 15.53 -7.38
C ASP A 393 -33.46 14.26 -7.78
N ASN A 394 -34.40 13.86 -6.92
CA ASN A 394 -35.37 12.79 -7.14
C ASN A 394 -36.73 13.31 -7.63
N SER A 395 -36.76 14.46 -8.30
CA SER A 395 -37.97 14.98 -8.92
C SER A 395 -38.19 14.39 -10.32
N SER A 396 -39.39 14.59 -10.88
CA SER A 396 -39.68 14.24 -12.27
C SER A 396 -39.02 15.19 -13.29
N ALA A 397 -38.39 16.27 -12.83
CA ALA A 397 -37.64 17.19 -13.68
C ALA A 397 -36.20 16.73 -13.94
N ASN A 398 -35.66 15.82 -13.11
CA ASN A 398 -34.37 15.21 -13.36
C ASN A 398 -34.49 14.19 -14.51
N ALA A 399 -33.95 14.55 -15.68
CA ALA A 399 -33.96 13.69 -16.86
C ALA A 399 -33.14 12.39 -16.70
N LEU A 400 -32.21 12.35 -15.73
CA LEU A 400 -31.43 11.15 -15.40
C LEU A 400 -32.11 10.26 -14.36
N ASN A 401 -33.26 10.67 -13.79
CA ASN A 401 -33.94 9.84 -12.80
C ASN A 401 -34.33 8.48 -13.41
N PRO A 402 -33.83 7.36 -12.88
CA PRO A 402 -34.11 6.02 -13.43
C PRO A 402 -35.56 5.58 -13.20
N HIS A 403 -36.36 6.37 -12.47
CA HIS A 403 -37.74 6.07 -12.14
C HIS A 403 -38.69 7.13 -12.68
N ASN A 404 -39.68 6.69 -13.46
CA ASN A 404 -40.80 7.51 -13.90
C ASN A 404 -42.13 6.77 -13.66
N PRO A 405 -42.95 7.16 -12.66
CA PRO A 405 -42.75 8.30 -11.76
C PRO A 405 -41.60 8.08 -10.74
N PRO A 406 -41.06 9.15 -10.12
CA PRO A 406 -40.03 9.03 -9.10
C PRO A 406 -40.42 8.12 -7.94
N GLN A 407 -39.43 7.40 -7.40
CA GLN A 407 -39.60 6.47 -6.27
C GLN A 407 -38.66 6.84 -5.12
N ARG A 408 -38.94 6.39 -3.90
CA ARG A 408 -38.03 6.59 -2.76
C ARG A 408 -36.73 5.81 -3.00
N VAL A 409 -35.58 6.48 -2.91
CA VAL A 409 -34.25 5.90 -3.14
C VAL A 409 -33.44 5.92 -1.85
N ARG A 410 -32.66 4.87 -1.59
CA ARG A 410 -31.85 4.70 -0.38
C ARG A 410 -30.39 4.47 -0.73
N PHE A 411 -29.53 4.46 0.28
CA PHE A 411 -28.14 4.05 0.13
C PHE A 411 -28.03 2.63 -0.45
N GLY A 412 -27.17 2.42 -1.45
CA GLY A 412 -26.90 1.09 -1.99
C GLY A 412 -25.91 1.08 -3.15
N ASN A 413 -25.48 -0.13 -3.50
CA ASN A 413 -24.47 -0.38 -4.54
C ASN A 413 -25.08 -0.64 -5.92
N ARG A 414 -26.32 -0.23 -6.20
CA ARG A 414 -26.87 -0.27 -7.56
C ARG A 414 -26.95 1.15 -8.08
N SER A 415 -26.79 1.37 -9.39
CA SER A 415 -26.94 2.71 -9.98
C SER A 415 -28.33 3.33 -9.73
N THR A 416 -29.35 2.50 -9.45
CA THR A 416 -30.70 2.96 -9.06
C THR A 416 -30.86 3.24 -7.56
N ASP A 417 -29.91 2.78 -6.74
CA ASP A 417 -29.73 3.25 -5.36
C ASP A 417 -28.85 4.51 -5.38
N GLU A 418 -28.54 5.11 -4.24
CA GLU A 418 -27.64 6.26 -4.18
C GLU A 418 -26.43 6.10 -3.26
N MET A 419 -25.40 6.90 -3.53
CA MET A 419 -24.18 6.99 -2.72
C MET A 419 -23.75 8.44 -2.54
N ALA A 420 -23.08 8.72 -1.42
CA ALA A 420 -22.42 9.98 -1.17
C ALA A 420 -21.04 9.65 -0.61
N THR A 421 -20.09 9.33 -1.50
CA THR A 421 -18.73 8.94 -1.12
C THR A 421 -17.74 9.94 -1.67
N LEU A 422 -16.82 10.40 -0.82
CA LEU A 422 -15.69 11.23 -1.19
C LEU A 422 -14.42 10.53 -0.72
N THR A 423 -13.59 10.10 -1.67
CA THR A 423 -12.28 9.53 -1.35
C THR A 423 -11.19 10.54 -1.63
N ILE A 424 -10.33 10.82 -0.65
CA ILE A 424 -9.17 11.69 -0.85
C ILE A 424 -7.92 10.83 -0.67
N GLN A 425 -7.07 10.76 -1.69
CA GLN A 425 -5.75 10.16 -1.56
C GLN A 425 -4.81 11.18 -0.93
N VAL A 426 -4.24 10.84 0.22
CA VAL A 426 -3.33 11.72 0.95
C VAL A 426 -1.99 11.03 1.24
N MET A 427 -0.92 11.82 1.34
CA MET A 427 0.36 11.39 1.90
C MET A 427 0.54 12.04 3.27
N PRO A 428 0.66 11.28 4.37
CA PRO A 428 1.03 11.88 5.66
C PRO A 428 2.46 12.41 5.62
N GLU A 429 2.76 13.49 6.34
CA GLU A 429 4.13 14.03 6.40
C GLU A 429 5.12 13.08 7.10
N GLN A 430 4.62 12.21 7.98
CA GLN A 430 5.41 11.18 8.64
C GLN A 430 4.79 9.81 8.39
N ALA A 431 5.62 8.81 8.07
CA ALA A 431 5.14 7.45 7.79
C ALA A 431 4.34 6.84 8.96
N ASP A 432 4.70 7.21 10.20
CA ASP A 432 4.09 6.72 11.44
C ASP A 432 2.72 7.36 11.76
N ASP A 433 2.27 8.35 10.98
CA ASP A 433 0.98 9.02 11.18
C ASP A 433 -0.21 8.25 10.58
N LYS A 434 0.04 7.24 9.73
CA LYS A 434 -1.03 6.45 9.09
C LYS A 434 -2.02 5.83 10.08
N PRO A 435 -1.61 5.24 11.22
CA PRO A 435 -2.54 4.72 12.21
C PRO A 435 -3.45 5.81 12.80
N LEU A 436 -2.94 7.05 12.95
CA LEU A 436 -3.72 8.17 13.47
C LEU A 436 -4.81 8.59 12.47
N LEU A 437 -4.47 8.69 11.18
CA LEU A 437 -5.46 8.96 10.11
C LEU A 437 -6.55 7.88 10.06
N ARG A 438 -6.16 6.60 10.13
CA ARG A 438 -7.10 5.47 10.15
C ARG A 438 -8.00 5.50 11.39
N GLU A 439 -7.45 5.79 12.56
CA GLU A 439 -8.22 5.96 13.79
C GLU A 439 -9.25 7.08 13.66
N ALA A 440 -8.85 8.28 13.24
CA ALA A 440 -9.75 9.42 13.09
C ALA A 440 -10.90 9.10 12.12
N LEU A 441 -10.60 8.46 10.99
CA LEU A 441 -11.62 8.06 10.01
C LEU A 441 -12.60 7.04 10.60
N MET A 442 -12.11 6.01 11.30
CA MET A 442 -12.97 4.98 11.86
C MET A 442 -13.81 5.49 13.03
N ARG A 443 -13.27 6.37 13.88
CA ARG A 443 -14.03 7.03 14.94
C ARG A 443 -15.15 7.89 14.36
N ALA A 444 -14.85 8.74 13.37
CA ALA A 444 -15.87 9.53 12.68
C ALA A 444 -16.97 8.65 12.04
N ARG A 445 -16.61 7.47 11.55
CA ARG A 445 -17.59 6.50 11.03
C ARG A 445 -18.46 5.90 12.13
N LEU A 446 -17.88 5.55 13.29
CA LEU A 446 -18.62 5.01 14.44
C LEU A 446 -19.52 6.05 15.12
N GLU A 447 -19.15 7.33 15.13
CA GLU A 447 -20.03 8.40 15.60
C GLU A 447 -21.35 8.47 14.82
N LYS A 448 -21.28 8.19 13.51
CA LYS A 448 -22.44 8.19 12.61
C LYS A 448 -23.23 6.88 12.70
N ASN A 449 -22.51 5.76 12.76
CA ASN A 449 -23.07 4.42 12.86
C ASN A 449 -22.28 3.58 13.88
N PRO A 450 -22.74 3.55 15.15
CA PRO A 450 -22.10 2.77 16.20
C PRO A 450 -22.10 1.26 15.95
N ASP A 451 -23.02 0.77 15.12
CA ASP A 451 -23.15 -0.66 14.80
C ASP A 451 -22.34 -1.06 13.55
N ASN A 452 -21.39 -0.22 13.12
CA ASN A 452 -20.52 -0.52 11.99
C ASN A 452 -19.38 -1.46 12.41
N TRP A 453 -19.58 -2.76 12.25
CA TRP A 453 -18.60 -3.79 12.60
C TRP A 453 -17.24 -3.62 11.90
N PHE A 454 -17.25 -3.18 10.63
CA PHE A 454 -16.02 -2.96 9.86
C PHE A 454 -15.20 -1.84 10.49
N ALA A 455 -15.85 -0.74 10.87
CA ALA A 455 -15.19 0.38 11.53
C ALA A 455 -14.65 -0.02 12.91
N HIS A 456 -15.40 -0.82 13.69
CA HIS A 456 -14.91 -1.42 14.92
C HIS A 456 -13.65 -2.28 14.70
N ASN A 457 -13.66 -3.16 13.70
CA ASN A 457 -12.53 -4.02 13.39
C ASN A 457 -11.28 -3.23 12.95
N ALA A 458 -11.46 -2.28 12.04
CA ALA A 458 -10.39 -1.43 11.53
C ALA A 458 -9.83 -0.51 12.62
N LEU A 459 -10.69 0.04 13.49
CA LEU A 459 -10.26 0.85 14.64
C LEU A 459 -9.47 0.01 15.64
N GLY A 460 -9.93 -1.21 15.96
CA GLY A 460 -9.19 -2.13 16.81
C GLY A 460 -7.79 -2.41 16.27
N THR A 461 -7.67 -2.66 14.97
CA THR A 461 -6.37 -2.91 14.32
C THR A 461 -5.46 -1.67 14.37
N ALA A 462 -6.00 -0.47 14.13
CA ALA A 462 -5.25 0.78 14.24
C ALA A 462 -4.77 1.05 15.68
N LEU A 463 -5.63 0.83 16.68
CA LEU A 463 -5.30 1.00 18.10
C LEU A 463 -4.22 0.00 18.57
N LYS A 464 -4.28 -1.25 18.11
CA LYS A 464 -3.24 -2.25 18.37
C LYS A 464 -1.87 -1.80 17.86
N SER A 465 -1.81 -1.24 16.65
CA SER A 465 -0.54 -0.73 16.09
C SER A 465 0.05 0.46 16.88
N GLN A 466 -0.79 1.15 17.66
CA GLN A 466 -0.38 2.22 18.56
C GLN A 466 -0.13 1.75 20.01
N GLY A 467 -0.14 0.44 20.28
CA GLY A 467 0.05 -0.12 21.61
C GLY A 467 -1.14 0.02 22.58
N ARG A 468 -2.28 0.54 22.12
CA ARG A 468 -3.50 0.76 22.94
C ARG A 468 -4.36 -0.50 23.02
N MET A 469 -3.78 -1.57 23.55
CA MET A 469 -4.33 -2.94 23.44
C MET A 469 -5.72 -3.12 24.06
N ASP A 470 -5.99 -2.53 25.22
CA ASP A 470 -7.28 -2.72 25.90
C ASP A 470 -8.46 -2.11 25.12
N GLU A 471 -8.29 -0.88 24.63
CA GLU A 471 -9.28 -0.26 23.74
C GLU A 471 -9.43 -1.05 22.44
N ALA A 472 -8.31 -1.50 21.89
CA ALA A 472 -8.27 -2.29 20.67
C ALA A 472 -9.13 -3.56 20.79
N LEU A 473 -8.95 -4.33 21.86
CA LEU A 473 -9.75 -5.53 22.16
C LEU A 473 -11.24 -5.21 22.32
N SER A 474 -11.59 -4.12 23.01
CA SER A 474 -12.99 -3.70 23.18
C SER A 474 -13.70 -3.51 21.83
N HIS A 475 -13.02 -2.85 20.88
CA HIS A 475 -13.56 -2.67 19.53
C HIS A 475 -13.63 -3.98 18.72
N ILE A 476 -12.63 -4.88 18.82
CA ILE A 476 -12.70 -6.20 18.18
C ILE A 476 -13.89 -7.03 18.73
N HIS A 477 -14.09 -7.05 20.05
CA HIS A 477 -15.24 -7.73 20.64
C HIS A 477 -16.58 -7.11 20.19
N ALA A 478 -16.65 -5.79 20.02
CA ALA A 478 -17.85 -5.14 19.46
C ALA A 478 -18.12 -5.58 18.02
N ALA A 479 -17.09 -5.64 17.15
CA ALA A 479 -17.23 -6.15 15.79
C ALA A 479 -17.76 -7.59 15.77
N ILE A 480 -17.22 -8.47 16.62
CA ILE A 480 -17.66 -9.87 16.73
C ILE A 480 -19.10 -9.98 17.25
N ARG A 481 -19.51 -9.14 18.22
CA ARG A 481 -20.91 -9.13 18.69
C ARG A 481 -21.88 -8.77 17.57
N LEU A 482 -21.50 -7.82 16.72
CA LEU A 482 -22.31 -7.40 15.56
C LEU A 482 -22.33 -8.48 14.47
N HIS A 483 -21.20 -9.17 14.24
CA HIS A 483 -21.04 -10.20 13.20
C HIS A 483 -20.32 -11.46 13.71
N PRO A 484 -21.01 -12.35 14.47
CA PRO A 484 -20.36 -13.44 15.20
C PRO A 484 -19.79 -14.57 14.32
N GLY A 485 -20.28 -14.69 13.08
CA GLY A 485 -19.87 -15.69 12.10
C GLY A 485 -18.86 -15.20 11.06
N HIS A 486 -18.21 -14.05 11.28
CA HIS A 486 -17.25 -13.52 10.31
C HIS A 486 -15.83 -14.07 10.59
N PRO A 487 -15.20 -14.81 9.66
CA PRO A 487 -13.92 -15.51 9.90
C PRO A 487 -12.77 -14.53 10.19
N GLN A 488 -12.64 -13.46 9.39
CA GLN A 488 -11.62 -12.42 9.60
C GLN A 488 -11.65 -11.79 11.00
N LEU A 489 -12.82 -11.65 11.63
CA LEU A 489 -12.93 -11.07 12.97
C LEU A 489 -12.39 -12.02 14.04
N ARG A 490 -12.61 -13.34 13.89
CA ARG A 490 -12.03 -14.38 14.75
C ARG A 490 -10.52 -14.45 14.60
N TYR A 491 -10.03 -14.43 13.36
CA TYR A 491 -8.61 -14.36 13.06
C TYR A 491 -7.95 -13.10 13.64
N ASN A 492 -8.61 -11.94 13.54
CA ASN A 492 -8.08 -10.70 14.11
C ASN A 492 -8.05 -10.76 15.64
N LEU A 493 -9.08 -11.27 16.32
CA LEU A 493 -9.04 -11.47 17.77
C LEU A 493 -7.90 -12.42 18.18
N ALA A 494 -7.70 -13.52 17.45
CA ALA A 494 -6.60 -14.44 17.68
C ALA A 494 -5.23 -13.77 17.55
N ASN A 495 -5.03 -12.90 16.54
CA ASN A 495 -3.79 -12.11 16.42
C ASN A 495 -3.54 -11.17 17.62
N PHE A 496 -4.59 -10.70 18.29
CA PHE A 496 -4.46 -9.86 19.47
C PHE A 496 -4.05 -10.72 20.68
N HIS A 497 -4.65 -11.90 20.84
CA HIS A 497 -4.23 -12.87 21.85
C HIS A 497 -2.78 -13.32 21.65
N LEU A 498 -2.39 -13.62 20.41
CA LEU A 498 -1.01 -13.99 20.08
C LEU A 498 -0.02 -12.88 20.47
N ALA A 499 -0.33 -11.63 20.14
CA ALA A 499 0.50 -10.47 20.51
C ALA A 499 0.58 -10.23 22.04
N LEU A 500 -0.37 -10.77 22.80
CA LEU A 500 -0.40 -10.73 24.26
C LEU A 500 0.25 -11.95 24.92
N GLY A 501 0.79 -12.89 24.15
CA GLY A 501 1.31 -14.17 24.66
C GLY A 501 0.22 -15.11 25.19
N ARG A 502 -1.06 -14.83 24.89
CA ARG A 502 -2.22 -15.65 25.26
C ARG A 502 -2.40 -16.76 24.22
N LEU A 503 -1.47 -17.71 24.22
CA LEU A 503 -1.32 -18.70 23.16
C LEU A 503 -2.53 -19.61 23.02
N GLU A 504 -3.13 -20.03 24.13
CA GLU A 504 -4.31 -20.90 24.15
C GLU A 504 -5.51 -20.22 23.48
N GLU A 505 -5.81 -18.97 23.83
CA GLU A 505 -6.89 -18.21 23.20
C GLU A 505 -6.61 -17.86 21.74
N ALA A 506 -5.34 -17.65 21.38
CA ALA A 506 -4.93 -17.44 19.99
C ALA A 506 -5.21 -18.68 19.14
N ILE A 507 -4.79 -19.86 19.62
CA ILE A 507 -5.01 -21.16 18.96
C ILE A 507 -6.50 -21.39 18.75
N GLU A 508 -7.33 -21.24 19.78
CA GLU A 508 -8.79 -21.39 19.68
C GLU A 508 -9.38 -20.44 18.64
N GLY A 509 -8.98 -19.16 18.68
CA GLY A 509 -9.48 -18.14 17.76
C GLY A 509 -9.15 -18.43 16.29
N TYR A 510 -7.94 -18.92 15.99
CA TYR A 510 -7.58 -19.32 14.63
C TYR A 510 -8.33 -20.57 14.17
N GLN A 511 -8.51 -21.57 15.04
CA GLN A 511 -9.30 -22.76 14.73
C GLN A 511 -10.76 -22.39 14.43
N LEU A 512 -11.34 -21.43 15.16
CA LEU A 512 -12.68 -20.91 14.87
C LEU A 512 -12.75 -20.19 13.53
N ALA A 513 -11.71 -19.44 13.14
CA ALA A 513 -11.65 -18.81 11.83
C ALA A 513 -11.63 -19.87 10.71
N LEU A 514 -10.80 -20.91 10.85
CA LEU A 514 -10.67 -22.02 9.90
C LEU A 514 -11.92 -22.92 9.86
N ALA A 515 -12.66 -23.05 10.96
CA ALA A 515 -13.92 -23.76 10.97
C ALA A 515 -15.02 -23.06 10.14
N ILE A 516 -14.92 -21.73 9.99
CA ILE A 516 -15.83 -20.92 9.19
C ILE A 516 -15.33 -20.82 7.74
N GLU A 517 -14.03 -20.58 7.54
CA GLU A 517 -13.36 -20.48 6.24
C GLU A 517 -12.12 -21.39 6.23
N PRO A 518 -12.26 -22.66 5.80
CA PRO A 518 -11.16 -23.65 5.83
C PRO A 518 -9.94 -23.25 5.00
N ASP A 519 -10.12 -22.43 3.97
CA ASP A 519 -9.07 -21.90 3.10
C ASP A 519 -8.69 -20.45 3.45
N HIS A 520 -8.90 -20.01 4.70
CA HIS A 520 -8.56 -18.65 5.13
C HIS A 520 -7.07 -18.36 4.88
N PRO A 521 -6.73 -17.28 4.13
CA PRO A 521 -5.43 -17.13 3.47
C PRO A 521 -4.22 -16.98 4.41
N LYS A 522 -4.44 -16.73 5.70
CA LYS A 522 -3.38 -16.47 6.69
C LYS A 522 -3.54 -17.24 8.00
N ALA A 523 -4.64 -17.98 8.18
CA ALA A 523 -4.97 -18.52 9.50
C ALA A 523 -4.08 -19.72 9.86
N ASN A 524 -3.82 -20.63 8.91
CA ASN A 524 -2.94 -21.77 9.13
C ASN A 524 -1.51 -21.34 9.48
N ASN A 525 -0.95 -20.33 8.79
CA ASN A 525 0.36 -19.78 9.14
C ASN A 525 0.41 -19.28 10.60
N ASN A 526 -0.57 -18.47 11.02
CA ASN A 526 -0.50 -17.87 12.36
C ASN A 526 -0.89 -18.87 13.47
N LEU A 527 -1.73 -19.85 13.17
CA LEU A 527 -1.98 -20.99 14.04
C LEU A 527 -0.70 -21.81 14.25
N ALA A 528 0.06 -22.06 13.18
CA ALA A 528 1.36 -22.72 13.27
C ALA A 528 2.37 -21.91 14.12
N VAL A 529 2.42 -20.58 13.95
CA VAL A 529 3.24 -19.70 14.81
C VAL A 529 2.83 -19.84 16.28
N ALA A 530 1.54 -19.87 16.58
CA ALA A 530 1.05 -20.03 17.95
C ALA A 530 1.46 -21.39 18.56
N PHE A 531 1.37 -22.49 17.78
CA PHE A 531 1.86 -23.81 18.20
C PHE A 531 3.37 -23.84 18.41
N GLN A 532 4.13 -23.19 17.54
CA GLN A 532 5.58 -23.09 17.67
C GLN A 532 5.96 -22.35 18.96
N GLN A 533 5.29 -21.23 19.27
CA GLN A 533 5.50 -20.49 20.52
C GLN A 533 5.09 -21.28 21.77
N SER A 534 4.12 -22.20 21.66
CA SER A 534 3.76 -23.11 22.76
C SER A 534 4.66 -24.33 22.87
N GLY A 535 5.64 -24.49 21.98
CA GLY A 535 6.56 -25.63 21.92
C GLY A 535 6.00 -26.87 21.22
N ASP A 536 4.80 -26.80 20.63
CA ASP A 536 4.18 -27.89 19.87
C ASP A 536 4.64 -27.83 18.41
N LEU A 537 5.90 -28.18 18.18
CA LEU A 537 6.53 -28.10 16.87
C LEU A 537 5.88 -29.05 15.84
N GLU A 538 5.32 -30.18 16.29
CA GLU A 538 4.67 -31.16 15.41
C GLU A 538 3.45 -30.54 14.73
N ARG A 539 2.55 -29.93 15.51
CA ARG A 539 1.37 -29.25 14.99
C ARG A 539 1.72 -27.97 14.23
N ALA A 540 2.79 -27.27 14.63
CA ALA A 540 3.28 -26.12 13.87
C ALA A 540 3.63 -26.51 12.43
N VAL A 541 4.44 -27.58 12.25
CA VAL A 541 4.83 -28.07 10.92
C VAL A 541 3.63 -28.54 10.09
N GLU A 542 2.65 -29.21 10.70
CA GLU A 542 1.40 -29.60 10.05
C GLU A 542 0.67 -28.39 9.45
N HIS A 543 0.39 -27.37 10.27
CA HIS A 543 -0.35 -26.20 9.83
C HIS A 543 0.44 -25.31 8.87
N TYR A 544 1.78 -25.23 8.95
CA TYR A 544 2.56 -24.59 7.90
C TYR A 544 2.42 -25.29 6.55
N ARG A 545 2.37 -26.64 6.53
CA ARG A 545 2.13 -27.39 5.29
C ARG A 545 0.71 -27.14 4.76
N GLU A 546 -0.29 -27.10 5.63
CA GLU A 546 -1.66 -26.74 5.24
C GLU A 546 -1.74 -25.33 4.64
N GLN A 547 -1.08 -24.34 5.24
CA GLN A 547 -0.96 -23.00 4.66
C GLN A 547 -0.39 -23.06 3.24
N LEU A 548 0.63 -23.88 3.01
CA LEU A 548 1.26 -24.04 1.70
C LEU A 548 0.41 -24.81 0.68
N THR A 549 -0.64 -25.52 1.12
CA THR A 549 -1.66 -26.03 0.19
C THR A 549 -2.59 -24.93 -0.31
N VAL A 550 -2.87 -23.93 0.54
CA VAL A 550 -3.75 -22.79 0.23
C VAL A 550 -2.99 -21.69 -0.53
N SER A 551 -1.76 -21.41 -0.13
CA SER A 551 -0.90 -20.37 -0.69
C SER A 551 0.52 -20.93 -0.95
N PRO A 552 0.70 -21.69 -2.04
CA PRO A 552 1.99 -22.34 -2.35
C PRO A 552 3.16 -21.37 -2.58
N MET A 553 2.84 -20.11 -2.90
CA MET A 553 3.79 -19.03 -3.18
C MET A 553 4.05 -18.11 -1.98
N ASP A 554 3.61 -18.50 -0.77
CA ASP A 554 3.87 -17.74 0.47
C ASP A 554 5.32 -17.99 0.95
N ALA A 555 6.24 -17.11 0.57
CA ALA A 555 7.65 -17.19 0.95
C ALA A 555 7.85 -17.22 2.47
N ARG A 556 7.04 -16.46 3.21
CA ARG A 556 7.08 -16.41 4.67
C ARG A 556 6.66 -17.74 5.29
N ALA A 557 5.61 -18.39 4.76
CA ALA A 557 5.19 -19.70 5.24
C ALA A 557 6.27 -20.77 5.01
N HIS A 558 6.98 -20.74 3.88
CA HIS A 558 8.16 -21.60 3.65
C HIS A 558 9.29 -21.32 4.65
N ALA A 559 9.60 -20.05 4.91
CA ALA A 559 10.64 -19.68 5.87
C ALA A 559 10.27 -20.13 7.30
N ASN A 560 9.02 -19.90 7.72
CA ASN A 560 8.54 -20.33 9.03
C ASN A 560 8.55 -21.85 9.19
N LEU A 561 8.17 -22.60 8.14
CA LEU A 561 8.30 -24.06 8.10
C LEU A 561 9.76 -24.49 8.28
N GLY A 562 10.69 -23.82 7.60
CA GLY A 562 12.13 -24.05 7.75
C GLY A 562 12.60 -23.87 9.19
N THR A 563 12.18 -22.78 9.85
CA THR A 563 12.51 -22.51 11.26
C THR A 563 11.97 -23.61 12.18
N ALA A 564 10.69 -23.99 12.04
CA ALA A 564 10.10 -25.04 12.87
C ALA A 564 10.78 -26.41 12.66
N LEU A 565 11.15 -26.76 11.42
CA LEU A 565 11.90 -27.99 11.12
C LEU A 565 13.32 -27.95 11.71
N PHE A 566 13.97 -26.79 11.69
CA PHE A 566 15.29 -26.62 12.31
C PHE A 566 15.25 -26.80 13.82
N GLU A 567 14.22 -26.27 14.48
CA GLU A 567 13.96 -26.44 15.92
C GLU A 567 13.67 -27.91 16.27
N GLN A 568 12.99 -28.66 15.40
CA GLN A 568 12.83 -30.12 15.54
C GLN A 568 14.14 -30.91 15.32
N GLY A 569 15.19 -30.28 14.80
CA GLY A 569 16.45 -30.93 14.46
C GLY A 569 16.51 -31.52 13.04
N HIS A 570 15.52 -31.26 12.20
CA HIS A 570 15.40 -31.76 10.83
C HIS A 570 16.12 -30.83 9.84
N GLY A 571 17.45 -30.76 9.92
CA GLY A 571 18.29 -29.79 9.20
C GLY A 571 18.13 -29.76 7.68
N ASP A 572 18.13 -30.93 7.03
CA ASP A 572 18.03 -31.01 5.57
C ASP A 572 16.67 -30.49 5.08
N ALA A 573 15.58 -30.90 5.73
CA ALA A 573 14.24 -30.44 5.41
C ALA A 573 14.06 -28.93 5.70
N ALA A 574 14.74 -28.42 6.73
CA ALA A 574 14.77 -26.98 7.01
C ALA A 574 15.48 -26.20 5.88
N ASP A 575 16.64 -26.67 5.41
CA ASP A 575 17.36 -26.02 4.30
C ASP A 575 16.51 -26.00 3.02
N ASP A 576 15.82 -27.11 2.71
CA ASP A 576 14.92 -27.20 1.55
C ASP A 576 13.78 -26.17 1.62
N ALA A 577 13.16 -26.02 2.80
CA ALA A 577 12.10 -25.04 3.03
C ALA A 577 12.63 -23.61 2.88
N PHE A 578 13.80 -23.28 3.45
CA PHE A 578 14.42 -21.98 3.27
C PHE A 578 14.86 -21.72 1.81
N VAL A 579 15.35 -22.73 1.10
CA VAL A 579 15.63 -22.63 -0.34
C VAL A 579 14.37 -22.25 -1.09
N ARG A 580 13.22 -22.85 -0.74
CA ARG A 580 11.95 -22.53 -1.38
C ARG A 580 11.48 -21.11 -1.07
N ALA A 581 11.67 -20.65 0.17
CA ALA A 581 11.43 -19.25 0.53
C ALA A 581 12.29 -18.29 -0.32
N LEU A 582 13.60 -18.58 -0.47
CA LEU A 582 14.53 -17.75 -1.23
C LEU A 582 14.34 -17.82 -2.76
N GLN A 583 13.67 -18.86 -3.27
CA GLN A 583 13.23 -18.91 -4.67
C GLN A 583 12.06 -17.95 -4.93
N LEU A 584 11.22 -17.70 -3.92
CA LEU A 584 10.06 -16.81 -3.99
C LEU A 584 10.42 -15.37 -3.59
N ASP A 585 11.36 -15.19 -2.67
CA ASP A 585 11.90 -13.90 -2.27
C ASP A 585 13.40 -14.02 -1.98
N PRO A 586 14.27 -13.73 -2.96
CA PRO A 586 15.73 -13.87 -2.82
C PRO A 586 16.35 -13.02 -1.71
N ASP A 587 15.66 -11.95 -1.31
CA ASP A 587 16.13 -10.99 -0.31
C ASP A 587 15.45 -11.22 1.05
N TRP A 588 14.76 -12.35 1.26
CA TRP A 588 14.15 -12.69 2.53
C TRP A 588 15.21 -12.99 3.61
N VAL A 589 15.56 -11.95 4.38
CA VAL A 589 16.63 -11.95 5.39
C VAL A 589 16.53 -13.12 6.35
N GLN A 590 15.35 -13.40 6.90
CA GLN A 590 15.16 -14.46 7.90
C GLN A 590 15.43 -15.87 7.32
N ALA A 591 15.25 -16.08 6.01
CA ALA A 591 15.57 -17.35 5.37
C ALA A 591 17.07 -17.45 5.06
N LEU A 592 17.73 -16.33 4.73
CA LEU A 592 19.20 -16.29 4.64
C LEU A 592 19.84 -16.59 6.00
N GLU A 593 19.33 -15.97 7.07
CA GLU A 593 19.73 -16.24 8.46
C GLU A 593 19.50 -17.72 8.83
N GLY A 594 18.29 -18.23 8.59
CA GLY A 594 17.94 -19.62 8.89
C GLY A 594 18.83 -20.64 8.18
N ARG A 595 19.17 -20.42 6.90
CA ARG A 595 20.18 -21.26 6.21
C ARG A 595 21.57 -21.12 6.79
N GLY A 596 21.94 -19.91 7.22
CA GLY A 596 23.18 -19.68 7.95
C GLY A 596 23.24 -20.48 9.25
N ASP A 597 22.15 -20.50 10.01
CA ASP A 597 22.04 -21.24 11.27
C ASP A 597 22.07 -22.76 11.06
N VAL A 598 21.38 -23.25 10.04
CA VAL A 598 21.49 -24.64 9.58
C VAL A 598 22.96 -24.94 9.25
N ALA A 599 23.58 -24.21 8.31
CA ALA A 599 24.96 -24.45 7.91
C ALA A 599 25.94 -24.43 9.10
N ARG A 600 25.79 -23.48 10.02
CA ARG A 600 26.62 -23.34 11.23
C ARG A 600 26.45 -24.53 12.18
N LYS A 601 25.21 -24.94 12.47
CA LYS A 601 24.92 -26.07 13.38
C LYS A 601 25.55 -27.38 12.89
N TRP A 602 25.64 -27.57 11.57
CA TRP A 602 26.28 -28.73 10.94
C TRP A 602 27.75 -28.49 10.51
N GLY A 603 28.40 -27.45 11.03
CA GLY A 603 29.84 -27.21 10.86
C GLY A 603 30.28 -26.69 9.50
N ARG A 604 29.35 -26.31 8.61
CA ARG A 604 29.63 -25.69 7.30
C ARG A 604 29.87 -24.18 7.45
N LEU A 605 30.92 -23.81 8.19
CA LEU A 605 31.15 -22.43 8.62
C LEU A 605 31.34 -21.43 7.48
N GLU A 606 31.99 -21.82 6.38
CA GLU A 606 32.19 -20.96 5.20
C GLU A 606 30.86 -20.65 4.48
N ASP A 607 30.00 -21.67 4.32
CA ASP A 607 28.65 -21.49 3.76
C ASP A 607 27.81 -20.59 4.67
N ALA A 608 27.83 -20.85 5.99
CA ALA A 608 27.13 -20.02 6.98
C ALA A 608 27.55 -18.55 6.92
N GLU A 609 28.86 -18.28 6.91
CA GLU A 609 29.40 -16.93 6.78
C GLU A 609 28.92 -16.27 5.47
N GLY A 610 28.94 -16.99 4.35
CA GLY A 610 28.43 -16.48 3.07
C GLY A 610 26.94 -16.10 3.13
N ARG A 611 26.11 -16.85 3.87
CA ARG A 611 24.67 -16.57 4.02
C ARG A 611 24.41 -15.36 4.91
N TYR A 612 25.08 -15.27 6.06
CA TYR A 612 24.96 -14.11 6.92
C TYR A 612 25.48 -12.83 6.24
N GLN A 613 26.59 -12.91 5.49
CA GLN A 613 27.06 -11.77 4.69
C GLN A 613 26.07 -11.37 3.60
N HIS A 614 25.30 -12.32 3.05
CA HIS A 614 24.23 -11.99 2.12
C HIS A 614 23.08 -11.26 2.82
N ALA A 615 22.62 -11.77 3.96
CA ALA A 615 21.63 -11.10 4.79
C ALA A 615 22.05 -9.65 5.11
N LEU A 616 23.31 -9.42 5.47
CA LEU A 616 23.84 -8.07 5.74
C LEU A 616 23.98 -7.16 4.51
N ARG A 617 23.98 -7.70 3.29
CA ARG A 617 23.90 -6.87 2.07
C ARG A 617 22.50 -6.34 1.84
N VAL A 618 21.49 -7.14 2.20
CA VAL A 618 20.07 -6.76 2.12
C VAL A 618 19.70 -5.85 3.29
N GLU A 619 20.02 -6.26 4.51
CA GLU A 619 19.74 -5.54 5.75
C GLU A 619 21.03 -5.39 6.58
N PRO A 620 21.75 -4.26 6.46
CA PRO A 620 23.05 -4.06 7.13
C PRO A 620 23.04 -4.16 8.66
N ALA A 621 21.87 -3.99 9.28
CA ALA A 621 21.65 -4.07 10.72
C ALA A 621 20.95 -5.37 11.16
N SER A 622 20.85 -6.39 10.29
CA SER A 622 20.16 -7.64 10.60
C SER A 622 20.72 -8.27 11.90
N PRO A 623 19.88 -8.46 12.93
CA PRO A 623 20.33 -8.98 14.22
C PRO A 623 20.85 -10.42 14.14
N GLY A 624 20.11 -11.30 13.45
CA GLY A 624 20.44 -12.72 13.36
C GLY A 624 21.73 -12.97 12.58
N ALA A 625 21.94 -12.27 11.47
CA ALA A 625 23.17 -12.39 10.70
C ALA A 625 24.39 -11.86 11.47
N ASN A 626 24.26 -10.73 12.17
CA ASN A 626 25.34 -10.23 13.01
C ASN A 626 25.64 -11.20 14.15
N TYR A 627 24.63 -11.72 14.85
CA TYR A 627 24.83 -12.70 15.90
C TYR A 627 25.50 -13.99 15.37
N GLY A 628 25.04 -14.52 14.23
CA GLY A 628 25.62 -15.70 13.59
C GLY A 628 27.10 -15.53 13.21
N LEU A 629 27.47 -14.38 12.64
CA LEU A 629 28.88 -14.04 12.38
C LEU A 629 29.67 -13.87 13.68
N GLY A 630 29.08 -13.24 14.70
CA GLY A 630 29.67 -13.13 16.03
C GLY A 630 30.01 -14.50 16.63
N ALA A 631 29.08 -15.44 16.56
CA ALA A 631 29.27 -16.81 17.02
C ALA A 631 30.39 -17.54 16.25
N ILE A 632 30.46 -17.39 14.92
CA ILE A 632 31.55 -17.95 14.10
C ILE A 632 32.90 -17.37 14.52
N ARG A 633 33.00 -16.04 14.69
CA ARG A 633 34.24 -15.37 15.11
C ARG A 633 34.65 -15.75 16.52
N LEU A 634 33.69 -15.94 17.42
CA LEU A 634 33.95 -16.37 18.79
C LEU A 634 34.56 -17.78 18.82
N ALA A 635 33.98 -18.72 18.07
CA ALA A 635 34.51 -20.09 17.92
C ALA A 635 35.90 -20.13 17.27
N GLN A 636 36.26 -19.12 16.47
CA GLN A 636 37.60 -18.95 15.87
C GLN A 636 38.61 -18.27 16.83
N GLY A 637 38.20 -17.86 18.03
CA GLY A 637 39.03 -17.10 18.98
C GLY A 637 39.19 -15.62 18.65
N ALA A 638 38.46 -15.09 17.65
CA ALA A 638 38.52 -13.69 17.23
C ALA A 638 37.60 -12.80 18.07
N GLN A 639 37.84 -12.75 19.39
CA GLN A 639 36.96 -12.11 20.39
C GLN A 639 36.56 -10.68 20.05
N GLN A 640 37.52 -9.82 19.64
CA GLN A 640 37.23 -8.42 19.33
C GLN A 640 36.23 -8.29 18.16
N SER A 641 36.39 -9.13 17.13
CA SER A 641 35.48 -9.16 16.00
C SER A 641 34.10 -9.71 16.40
N ALA A 642 34.07 -10.73 17.25
CA ALA A 642 32.83 -11.32 17.76
C ALA A 642 31.99 -10.29 18.53
N THR A 643 32.61 -9.59 19.50
CA THR A 643 31.94 -8.55 20.29
C THR A 643 31.41 -7.41 19.42
N ALA A 644 32.13 -7.00 18.38
CA ALA A 644 31.66 -5.97 17.46
C ALA A 644 30.37 -6.39 16.73
N HIS A 645 30.28 -7.65 16.31
CA HIS A 645 29.08 -8.20 15.70
C HIS A 645 27.92 -8.35 16.70
N PHE A 646 28.17 -8.87 17.90
CA PHE A 646 27.12 -8.98 18.92
C PHE A 646 26.54 -7.62 19.33
N ARG A 647 27.36 -6.56 19.39
CA ARG A 647 26.86 -5.19 19.61
C ARG A 647 25.91 -4.74 18.50
N LYS A 648 26.26 -4.99 17.24
CA LYS A 648 25.36 -4.70 16.11
C LYS A 648 24.07 -5.51 16.15
N ALA A 649 24.14 -6.76 16.62
CA ALA A 649 22.94 -7.58 16.78
C ALA A 649 21.98 -6.97 17.82
N VAL A 650 22.52 -6.51 18.95
CA VAL A 650 21.75 -5.82 19.99
C VAL A 650 21.25 -4.45 19.51
N GLU A 651 22.07 -3.66 18.81
CA GLU A 651 21.65 -2.39 18.20
C GLU A 651 20.45 -2.56 17.25
N GLY A 652 20.38 -3.69 16.52
CA GLY A 652 19.25 -4.01 15.67
C GLY A 652 18.04 -4.59 16.43
N ASN A 653 18.26 -5.29 17.56
CA ASN A 653 17.22 -5.81 18.42
C ASN A 653 17.75 -6.14 19.84
N ASP A 654 17.33 -5.35 20.83
CA ASP A 654 17.76 -5.50 22.23
C ASP A 654 17.44 -6.87 22.85
N ALA A 655 16.49 -7.62 22.30
CA ALA A 655 16.19 -8.99 22.74
C ALA A 655 17.40 -9.94 22.61
N TYR A 656 18.37 -9.63 21.74
CA TYR A 656 19.60 -10.39 21.63
C TYR A 656 20.48 -10.35 22.89
N ILE A 657 20.26 -9.41 23.82
CA ILE A 657 20.90 -9.46 25.14
C ILE A 657 20.52 -10.75 25.86
N GLY A 658 19.25 -11.15 25.80
CA GLY A 658 18.78 -12.43 26.33
C GLY A 658 19.42 -13.61 25.64
N VAL A 659 19.51 -13.59 24.30
CA VAL A 659 20.16 -14.66 23.52
C VAL A 659 21.64 -14.82 23.92
N LEU A 660 22.39 -13.72 24.07
CA LEU A 660 23.78 -13.75 24.54
C LEU A 660 23.88 -14.35 25.94
N ASN A 661 22.96 -13.99 26.84
CA ASN A 661 22.91 -14.50 28.19
C ASN A 661 22.63 -16.02 28.23
N ASP A 662 21.64 -16.47 27.47
CA ASP A 662 21.22 -17.88 27.46
C ASP A 662 22.34 -18.79 26.91
N ASP A 663 23.03 -18.35 25.87
CA ASP A 663 24.21 -19.05 25.36
C ASP A 663 25.38 -19.01 26.35
N ALA A 664 25.61 -17.87 27.01
CA ALA A 664 26.66 -17.77 28.02
C ALA A 664 26.39 -18.73 29.19
N TRP A 665 25.14 -18.80 29.63
CA TRP A 665 24.69 -19.73 30.67
C TRP A 665 24.97 -21.16 30.22
N ARG A 666 24.45 -21.57 29.06
CA ARG A 666 24.67 -22.92 28.49
C ARG A 666 26.15 -23.25 28.40
N PHE A 667 26.98 -22.40 27.82
CA PHE A 667 28.42 -22.65 27.72
C PHE A 667 29.15 -22.72 29.07
N ALA A 668 28.62 -22.12 30.13
CA ALA A 668 29.18 -22.24 31.47
C ALA A 668 28.69 -23.49 32.22
N THR A 669 27.41 -23.84 32.10
CA THR A 669 26.72 -24.74 33.03
C THR A 669 26.23 -26.05 32.44
N ASP A 670 26.27 -26.26 31.12
CA ASP A 670 25.66 -27.44 30.48
C ASP A 670 26.15 -28.76 31.13
N PRO A 671 25.24 -29.73 31.36
CA PRO A 671 25.61 -31.04 31.89
C PRO A 671 26.59 -31.80 30.97
N ASP A 672 26.50 -31.60 29.65
CA ASP A 672 27.43 -32.18 28.68
C ASP A 672 28.75 -31.39 28.65
N PRO A 673 29.88 -31.98 29.08
CA PRO A 673 31.18 -31.32 29.01
C PRO A 673 31.60 -30.93 27.60
N ALA A 674 31.07 -31.56 26.54
CA ALA A 674 31.36 -31.22 25.15
C ALA A 674 30.68 -29.91 24.71
N VAL A 675 29.68 -29.44 25.45
CA VAL A 675 28.98 -28.17 25.19
C VAL A 675 29.59 -27.02 26.00
N ARG A 676 30.26 -27.32 27.12
CA ARG A 676 30.85 -26.29 27.96
C ARG A 676 32.09 -25.66 27.32
N GLU A 677 32.04 -24.34 27.17
CA GLU A 677 33.04 -23.50 26.52
C GLU A 677 33.32 -22.27 27.41
N PRO A 678 34.08 -22.43 28.52
CA PRO A 678 34.17 -21.39 29.57
C PRO A 678 34.67 -20.03 29.05
N GLU A 679 35.67 -20.01 28.17
CA GLU A 679 36.19 -18.76 27.62
C GLU A 679 35.12 -18.02 26.82
N GLN A 680 34.35 -18.74 25.99
CA GLN A 680 33.25 -18.17 25.21
C GLN A 680 32.12 -17.68 26.11
N ALA A 681 31.76 -18.44 27.14
CA ALA A 681 30.77 -18.06 28.14
C ALA A 681 31.12 -16.72 28.80
N LEU A 682 32.39 -16.52 29.17
CA LEU A 682 32.84 -15.29 29.80
C LEU A 682 32.74 -14.08 28.87
N VAL A 683 33.08 -14.24 27.59
CA VAL A 683 32.94 -13.17 26.57
C VAL A 683 31.48 -12.72 26.45
N LEU A 684 30.57 -13.68 26.30
CA LEU A 684 29.15 -13.42 26.08
C LEU A 684 28.50 -12.80 27.33
N ALA A 685 28.71 -13.39 28.51
CA ALA A 685 28.14 -12.88 29.76
C ALA A 685 28.65 -11.47 30.10
N THR A 686 29.95 -11.22 29.90
CA THR A 686 30.54 -9.90 30.14
C THR A 686 29.91 -8.85 29.21
N LEU A 687 29.69 -9.21 27.95
CA LEU A 687 29.07 -8.29 26.99
C LEU A 687 27.60 -8.00 27.34
N ALA A 688 26.82 -9.04 27.64
CA ALA A 688 25.41 -8.88 28.02
C ALA A 688 25.25 -7.99 29.26
N ASP A 689 26.08 -8.21 30.29
CA ASP A 689 26.12 -7.40 31.51
C ASP A 689 26.53 -5.93 31.23
N GLN A 690 27.56 -5.71 30.42
CA GLN A 690 28.00 -4.36 30.01
C GLN A 690 26.92 -3.58 29.25
N LEU A 691 26.18 -4.24 28.36
CA LEU A 691 25.15 -3.60 27.53
C LEU A 691 23.95 -3.12 28.36
N THR A 692 23.78 -3.63 29.58
CA THR A 692 22.68 -3.28 30.49
C THR A 692 23.10 -2.40 31.66
N GLY A 693 24.35 -1.94 31.67
CA GLY A 693 24.88 -1.07 32.73
C GLY A 693 25.17 -1.78 34.05
N HIS A 694 25.23 -3.11 34.06
CA HIS A 694 25.54 -3.95 35.22
C HIS A 694 24.46 -4.01 36.31
N ASP A 695 23.20 -3.81 35.94
CA ASP A 695 22.10 -3.61 36.89
C ASP A 695 21.05 -4.74 36.89
N ILE A 696 21.19 -5.76 36.03
CA ILE A 696 20.25 -6.88 35.95
C ILE A 696 20.78 -8.09 36.74
N PRO A 697 20.15 -8.47 37.87
CA PRO A 697 20.61 -9.56 38.72
C PRO A 697 20.80 -10.91 38.00
N GLU A 698 19.91 -11.24 37.07
CA GLU A 698 19.94 -12.47 36.30
C GLU A 698 21.16 -12.54 35.36
N LEU A 699 21.57 -11.41 34.76
CA LEU A 699 22.76 -11.36 33.90
C LEU A 699 24.06 -11.47 34.72
N LEU A 700 24.07 -10.85 35.90
CA LEU A 700 25.19 -10.97 36.85
C LEU A 700 25.37 -12.41 37.34
N ASP A 701 24.27 -13.13 37.54
CA ASP A 701 24.31 -14.55 37.92
C ASP A 701 24.93 -15.42 36.83
N THR A 702 24.60 -15.17 35.55
CA THR A 702 25.26 -15.81 34.41
C THR A 702 26.75 -15.44 34.31
N LEU A 703 27.09 -14.16 34.51
CA LEU A 703 28.48 -13.71 34.52
C LEU A 703 29.30 -14.42 35.61
N ALA A 704 28.74 -14.56 36.80
CA ALA A 704 29.41 -15.28 37.87
C ALA A 704 29.56 -16.78 37.57
N ALA A 705 28.57 -17.41 36.94
CA ALA A 705 28.68 -18.79 36.48
C ALA A 705 29.82 -18.94 35.46
N ALA A 706 29.93 -18.03 34.50
CA ALA A 706 31.02 -18.00 33.53
C ALA A 706 32.40 -17.74 34.19
N GLN A 707 32.49 -16.80 35.15
CA GLN A 707 33.72 -16.54 35.92
C GLN A 707 34.17 -17.80 36.69
N ALA A 708 33.24 -18.46 37.40
CA ALA A 708 33.53 -19.69 38.13
C ALA A 708 33.98 -20.81 37.18
N ALA A 709 33.34 -20.95 36.00
CA ALA A 709 33.74 -21.93 34.99
C ALA A 709 35.17 -21.71 34.46
N ASN A 710 35.66 -20.47 34.49
CA ASN A 710 37.05 -20.11 34.18
C ASN A 710 37.99 -20.15 35.41
N GLY A 711 37.52 -20.63 36.56
CA GLY A 711 38.29 -20.75 37.79
C GLY A 711 38.41 -19.47 38.63
N ASP A 712 37.76 -18.38 38.24
CA ASP A 712 37.69 -17.14 39.03
C ASP A 712 36.55 -17.18 40.05
N PHE A 713 36.75 -17.99 41.09
CA PHE A 713 35.76 -18.16 42.16
C PHE A 713 35.62 -16.92 43.06
N GLY A 714 36.67 -16.10 43.16
CA GLY A 714 36.65 -14.85 43.91
C GLY A 714 35.75 -13.82 43.24
N GLY A 715 36.01 -13.55 41.95
CA GLY A 715 35.17 -12.67 41.14
C GLY A 715 33.73 -13.16 41.03
N ALA A 716 33.52 -14.47 40.83
CA ALA A 716 32.18 -15.06 40.80
C ALA A 716 31.38 -14.81 42.08
N ALA A 717 32.01 -14.92 43.25
CA ALA A 717 31.35 -14.65 44.53
C ALA A 717 30.99 -13.15 44.69
N GLU A 718 31.91 -12.24 44.34
CA GLU A 718 31.66 -10.80 44.37
C GLU A 718 30.52 -10.38 43.43
N THR A 719 30.52 -10.90 42.21
CA THR A 719 29.46 -10.66 41.21
C THR A 719 28.08 -11.12 41.73
N LEU A 720 28.00 -12.29 42.36
CA LEU A 720 26.73 -12.79 42.91
C LEU A 720 26.25 -12.03 44.15
N GLU A 721 27.16 -11.54 44.98
CA GLU A 721 26.82 -10.66 46.11
C GLU A 721 26.21 -9.35 45.64
N ARG A 722 26.73 -8.80 44.53
CA ARG A 722 26.12 -7.66 43.85
C ARG A 722 24.73 -8.01 43.32
N ALA A 723 24.56 -9.14 42.63
CA ALA A 723 23.26 -9.59 42.14
C ALA A 723 22.23 -9.70 43.29
N LEU A 724 22.63 -10.27 44.44
CA LEU A 724 21.79 -10.38 45.63
C LEU A 724 21.43 -9.04 46.28
N THR A 725 22.25 -8.01 46.09
CA THR A 725 21.96 -6.64 46.56
C THR A 725 20.89 -5.98 45.69
N LEU A 726 20.87 -6.29 44.39
CA LEU A 726 19.94 -5.75 43.40
C LEU A 726 18.61 -6.54 43.34
N ALA A 727 18.64 -7.85 43.60
CA ALA A 727 17.52 -8.78 43.49
C ALA A 727 16.26 -8.51 44.34
N PRO A 728 16.30 -7.84 45.51
CA PRO A 728 15.10 -7.60 46.33
C PRO A 728 14.03 -6.70 45.67
N GLY A 729 14.36 -5.99 44.59
CA GLY A 729 13.39 -5.22 43.80
C GLY A 729 12.91 -6.00 42.57
N GLY A 730 11.60 -6.18 42.41
CA GLY A 730 11.00 -6.66 41.16
C GLY A 730 11.00 -8.19 40.96
N SER A 731 11.02 -8.63 39.70
CA SER A 731 10.89 -10.04 39.28
C SER A 731 12.06 -10.93 39.70
N ALA A 732 13.22 -10.35 40.01
CA ALA A 732 14.42 -11.07 40.41
C ALA A 732 14.34 -11.67 41.82
N ALA A 733 13.40 -11.23 42.66
CA ALA A 733 13.26 -11.68 44.04
C ALA A 733 13.01 -13.20 44.15
N GLN A 734 12.37 -13.79 43.13
CA GLN A 734 12.12 -15.23 43.07
C GLN A 734 13.39 -16.08 42.89
N TYR A 735 14.49 -15.48 42.39
CA TYR A 735 15.75 -16.16 42.10
C TYR A 735 16.79 -16.08 43.24
N ILE A 736 16.49 -15.32 44.31
CA ILE A 736 17.36 -15.17 45.48
C ILE A 736 17.83 -16.52 46.07
N PRO A 737 16.96 -17.55 46.23
CA PRO A 737 17.39 -18.85 46.72
C PRO A 737 18.48 -19.50 45.83
N GLN A 738 18.31 -19.43 44.51
CA GLN A 738 19.23 -19.99 43.51
C GLN A 738 20.56 -19.25 43.55
N PHE A 739 20.54 -17.91 43.61
CA PHE A 739 21.74 -17.10 43.76
C PHE A 739 22.50 -17.49 45.04
N ARG A 740 21.82 -17.58 46.20
CA ARG A 740 22.50 -17.99 47.46
C ARG A 740 23.12 -19.38 47.38
N ALA A 741 22.46 -20.32 46.70
CA ALA A 741 22.99 -21.67 46.51
C ALA A 741 24.28 -21.66 45.65
N ARG A 742 24.26 -20.94 44.53
CA ARG A 742 25.45 -20.76 43.67
C ARG A 742 26.58 -20.01 44.36
N LEU A 743 26.28 -18.96 45.14
CA LEU A 743 27.28 -18.23 45.93
C LEU A 743 28.02 -19.15 46.92
N ALA A 744 27.29 -20.05 47.58
CA ALA A 744 27.89 -21.02 48.49
C ALA A 744 28.80 -22.01 47.75
N LEU A 745 28.41 -22.45 46.54
CA LEU A 745 29.25 -23.29 45.68
C LEU A 745 30.54 -22.57 45.29
N TYR A 746 30.45 -21.33 44.81
CA TYR A 746 31.59 -20.54 44.34
C TYR A 746 32.58 -20.26 45.49
N ARG A 747 32.09 -19.89 46.68
CA ARG A 747 32.93 -19.75 47.89
C ARG A 747 33.64 -21.04 48.31
N SER A 748 33.14 -22.20 47.90
CA SER A 748 33.77 -23.51 48.14
C SER A 748 34.72 -23.97 47.02
N GLY A 749 34.93 -23.13 45.99
CA GLY A 749 35.80 -23.44 44.85
C GLY A 749 35.20 -24.46 43.87
N LYS A 750 33.86 -24.51 43.76
CA LYS A 750 33.15 -25.43 42.86
C LYS A 750 32.33 -24.68 41.84
N THR A 751 32.30 -25.17 40.60
CA THR A 751 31.44 -24.66 39.54
C THR A 751 30.02 -25.18 39.69
N TYR A 752 29.06 -24.42 39.16
CA TYR A 752 27.69 -24.88 39.00
C TYR A 752 27.54 -25.59 37.65
N VAL A 753 26.80 -26.70 37.63
CA VAL A 753 26.45 -27.45 36.44
C VAL A 753 24.96 -27.73 36.54
N ASP A 754 24.21 -27.49 35.47
CA ASP A 754 22.78 -27.77 35.43
C ASP A 754 22.56 -29.26 35.64
N GLY A 755 21.75 -29.59 36.64
CA GLY A 755 21.32 -30.96 36.94
C GLY A 755 19.92 -31.19 36.39
N PHE A 756 19.67 -32.39 35.86
CA PHE A 756 18.31 -32.88 35.62
C PHE A 756 17.42 -32.76 36.86
#